data_AF-A0A0F3IPA6-F1
#
_entry.id   AF-A0A0F3IPA6-F1
#
_cell.length_a   1.000
_cell.length_b   1.000
_cell.length_c   1.000
_cell.angle_alpha   90.00
_cell.angle_beta   90.00
_cell.angle_gamma   90.00
#
_symmetry.space_group_name_H-M   'P 1'
#
loop_
_entity.id
_entity.type
_entity.pdbx_description
1 polymer ?
#
loop_
_entity_poly.entity_id
_entity_poly.type
_entity_poly.pdbx_seq_one_letter_code
_entity_poly.pdbx_strand_id
1 'polypeptide(L)'
;DLENTTEAAKGRIVLDAGAVIDVSGTKHISADISRNVQEMSVQSFELRDSPYQKDGILKGQTVYIDVRADTDIVDTSGAVARFQRTIEERLGTGGEVNFTSSGSVIINSGATVDISGGSIDYQSGFINTTKLITEYGQVVDISDADPNQRYAAIFGVVTETHEKWGVTQVWDNRGMLGQGRFEEGYTQGLDAGNLNISAAKTLFNGELVAGSVASTYQRSSEAVAFGGSLTVDMTPYINNETEVNQAQNVIFQTAADTTVIGVDDHFPSGKTRPNDLILSTGLLNRSGVEKLTIKTQGAVTVAGDAKLALPEHGELDIEAGKINVWGDIDSAGGTIDLTSKQEYAAQVPNLAGTINIGENAELNVSGRWINDFALGEVDPTEAIAIDGGEITLASQSDLTINKGAELKADGGAWLNISQELTAGTGGAISLSADSTGNANLANVVLKGHVSASGLEQGGRLSIASSEIHIGNNDPNLSGLQLAVNNGQFAFNKDAGFSEIELTSTLGDLTVSADTKLNLVQQNNILQGDFLQQASARSLDGFSQMKTLPDYLRNGVDLSLTALTDLKLETGSRIQADNNATIALQTSAGGIFVDGAISAPSGAINMAIKADSGLEYDASQAIWLGEHAELSTAGAVVTHPSNGLGFRAGEVLAGGEINLTTERGYIILEQGSKLDVSGTQAEFDLTVADNSTSGFHYQATTVGSDAGKITLSASEGAVLDGQLTGRAGSNTNEAGRLDIALDRTLRNVNPDRPLADTDIAINVVQHDKTLLDADAQFGDVISSTHTGHIEVSADEIAAGGFSDLHLNVRNDPNAISNPSAAANEQVPYTGSVDFVGDVTLSAAKSIDIDSNLITWSADATKSNAANVTLNTAYLKLGSSLDREVDDNRSVETGAGVLTANSTWTELIGASLWNGFSEINLNSSNDLRVTGLLSASGSNDTRDYAGEMLTAANINISASQVYPTTLSKFTFAIENNANGTLAINNSGHSASAPLSAAGQLTLSAPNIVQNGVVKAPFGTINLLASNTLTLGANSTTSVSGNGQLIPFGLIQGSLDWIYPLDSTRNLVFSTPPEKQLALSAPSIVIEKGGVVDVSGGGDLYAYEFLPGSGGSYDYLDMNSASYQGGFAVVPSLDSDLAPYDPLQSTGFDYAIGSKVYLSGVGDLPAGEYTILPAHYALLPGAYLVTPQSNSVDQARTTYSTAGLPVVSGYFLNAGSGSKDSRTSGFLVETGNQIRRRSEYDEQKADTFLR
;
A
#
# COMPACT_ATOMS: atom_id res chain seq x y z
N ASP A 1 46.47 -14.19 -15.27
CA ASP A 1 47.79 -13.62 -14.92
C ASP A 1 47.85 -12.10 -15.05
N LEU A 2 47.11 -11.39 -14.20
CA LEU A 2 47.24 -9.93 -13.96
C LEU A 2 47.57 -9.61 -12.48
N GLU A 3 48.01 -10.61 -11.70
CA GLU A 3 48.26 -10.49 -10.25
C GLU A 3 49.68 -9.99 -9.89
N ASN A 4 50.44 -9.42 -10.84
CA ASN A 4 51.79 -8.93 -10.57
C ASN A 4 51.83 -7.39 -10.55
N THR A 5 51.65 -6.82 -9.36
CA THR A 5 51.44 -5.39 -9.07
C THR A 5 52.63 -4.48 -9.42
N THR A 6 53.82 -5.03 -9.71
CA THR A 6 54.98 -4.25 -10.15
C THR A 6 55.03 -3.92 -11.65
N GLU A 7 54.24 -4.59 -12.50
CA GLU A 7 54.12 -4.23 -13.93
C GLU A 7 52.84 -3.41 -14.25
N ALA A 8 51.85 -3.46 -13.36
CA ALA A 8 50.57 -2.75 -13.50
C ALA A 8 50.69 -1.21 -13.48
N ALA A 9 51.75 -0.63 -12.92
CA ALA A 9 51.90 0.82 -12.78
C ALA A 9 52.32 1.58 -14.07
N LYS A 10 52.44 0.92 -15.22
CA LYS A 10 52.94 1.51 -16.49
C LYS A 10 51.90 1.71 -17.60
N GLY A 11 50.69 1.16 -17.46
CA GLY A 11 49.64 1.32 -18.48
C GLY A 11 49.24 2.78 -18.63
N ARG A 12 49.17 3.29 -19.87
CA ARG A 12 48.74 4.66 -20.13
C ARG A 12 47.96 4.79 -21.43
N ILE A 13 46.90 5.59 -21.41
CA ILE A 13 46.15 6.04 -22.59
C ILE A 13 46.36 7.56 -22.70
N VAL A 14 46.80 8.05 -23.86
CA VAL A 14 46.97 9.49 -24.13
C VAL A 14 46.20 9.87 -25.38
N LEU A 15 45.26 10.80 -25.24
CA LEU A 15 44.60 11.51 -26.32
C LEU A 15 45.24 12.89 -26.45
N ASP A 16 45.95 13.13 -27.55
CA ASP A 16 46.69 14.38 -27.76
C ASP A 16 45.95 15.37 -28.68
N ALA A 17 46.44 16.60 -28.75
CA ALA A 17 45.81 17.67 -29.54
C ALA A 17 45.54 17.23 -30.99
N GLY A 18 44.29 17.35 -31.43
CA GLY A 18 43.79 16.94 -32.75
C GLY A 18 43.26 15.52 -32.85
N ALA A 19 43.32 14.72 -31.78
CA ALA A 19 42.68 13.41 -31.73
C ALA A 19 41.15 13.53 -31.54
N VAL A 20 40.38 12.76 -32.31
CA VAL A 20 38.91 12.71 -32.22
C VAL A 20 38.46 11.27 -32.07
N ILE A 21 37.66 10.99 -31.03
CA ILE A 21 36.88 9.77 -30.90
C ILE A 21 35.41 10.17 -31.06
N ASP A 22 34.79 9.71 -32.15
CA ASP A 22 33.43 10.04 -32.52
C ASP A 22 32.59 8.76 -32.56
N VAL A 23 31.66 8.67 -31.63
CA VAL A 23 30.60 7.66 -31.56
C VAL A 23 29.23 8.34 -31.50
N SER A 24 29.11 9.56 -32.02
CA SER A 24 27.87 10.33 -32.01
C SER A 24 26.76 9.68 -32.83
N GLY A 25 25.52 9.94 -32.42
CA GLY A 25 24.33 9.50 -33.14
C GLY A 25 24.14 10.27 -34.45
N THR A 26 23.55 9.59 -35.44
CA THR A 26 23.22 10.20 -36.74
C THR A 26 22.20 11.34 -36.57
N LYS A 27 22.52 12.54 -37.03
CA LYS A 27 21.67 13.75 -36.95
C LYS A 27 20.91 14.02 -38.24
N HIS A 28 19.79 14.74 -38.13
CA HIS A 28 18.97 15.20 -39.25
C HIS A 28 18.40 14.08 -40.13
N ILE A 29 18.01 12.98 -39.50
CA ILE A 29 17.41 11.86 -40.21
C ILE A 29 16.02 12.28 -40.69
N SER A 30 15.83 12.43 -41.99
CA SER A 30 14.55 12.87 -42.54
C SER A 30 13.51 11.76 -42.43
N ALA A 31 12.38 12.05 -41.80
CA ALA A 31 11.22 11.16 -41.74
C ALA A 31 9.93 11.93 -42.09
N ASP A 32 9.04 11.31 -42.85
CA ASP A 32 7.71 11.90 -43.08
C ASP A 32 6.83 11.67 -41.85
N ILE A 33 6.19 12.72 -41.30
CA ILE A 33 5.33 12.59 -40.12
C ILE A 33 4.16 11.62 -40.34
N SER A 34 3.69 11.50 -41.59
CA SER A 34 2.62 10.58 -41.97
C SER A 34 2.95 9.10 -41.76
N ARG A 35 4.23 8.73 -41.59
CA ARG A 35 4.62 7.33 -41.31
C ARG A 35 4.16 6.86 -39.92
N ASN A 36 3.91 7.80 -39.00
CA ASN A 36 3.41 7.49 -37.65
C ASN A 36 1.95 7.03 -37.69
N VAL A 37 1.25 7.26 -38.81
CA VAL A 37 -0.08 6.70 -39.05
C VAL A 37 0.06 5.29 -39.58
N GLN A 38 -0.32 4.31 -38.77
CA GLN A 38 -0.37 2.91 -39.18
C GLN A 38 -1.78 2.52 -39.62
N GLU A 39 -1.85 1.82 -40.75
CA GLU A 39 -3.08 1.20 -41.24
C GLU A 39 -3.27 -0.14 -40.53
N MET A 40 -4.44 -0.35 -39.94
CA MET A 40 -4.81 -1.64 -39.37
C MET A 40 -6.25 -2.01 -39.69
N SER A 41 -6.48 -3.31 -39.92
CA SER A 41 -7.83 -3.86 -39.98
C SER A 41 -8.28 -4.19 -38.57
N VAL A 42 -9.41 -3.62 -38.17
CA VAL A 42 -10.02 -3.85 -36.87
C VAL A 42 -10.95 -5.04 -36.96
N GLN A 43 -10.64 -6.10 -36.23
CA GLN A 43 -11.50 -7.27 -36.08
C GLN A 43 -11.96 -7.39 -34.63
N SER A 44 -12.68 -8.46 -34.32
CA SER A 44 -13.17 -8.69 -32.95
C SER A 44 -12.05 -8.79 -31.91
N PHE A 45 -10.82 -9.19 -32.32
CA PHE A 45 -9.69 -9.31 -31.41
C PHE A 45 -9.09 -7.95 -31.04
N GLU A 46 -9.01 -7.02 -32.00
CA GLU A 46 -8.56 -5.65 -31.73
C GLU A 46 -9.59 -4.88 -30.89
N LEU A 47 -10.87 -5.25 -30.92
CA LEU A 47 -11.96 -4.63 -30.15
C LEU A 47 -12.25 -5.32 -28.81
N ARG A 48 -11.38 -6.22 -28.36
CA ARG A 48 -11.67 -7.09 -27.21
C ARG A 48 -11.94 -6.34 -25.91
N ASP A 49 -11.30 -5.20 -25.69
CA ASP A 49 -11.50 -4.37 -24.48
C ASP A 49 -12.43 -3.18 -24.72
N SER A 50 -13.13 -3.17 -25.86
CA SER A 50 -14.09 -2.15 -26.28
C SER A 50 -15.50 -2.74 -26.40
N PRO A 51 -16.20 -2.97 -25.26
CA PRO A 51 -17.40 -3.79 -25.20
C PRO A 51 -18.53 -3.30 -26.12
N TYR A 52 -18.64 -1.99 -26.32
CA TYR A 52 -19.69 -1.40 -27.17
C TYR A 52 -19.28 -1.28 -28.65
N GLN A 53 -18.03 -1.57 -29.00
CA GLN A 53 -17.56 -1.57 -30.39
C GLN A 53 -17.54 -2.96 -31.04
N LYS A 54 -17.62 -4.03 -30.25
CA LYS A 54 -17.63 -5.43 -30.74
C LYS A 54 -18.73 -5.74 -31.76
N ASP A 55 -19.84 -5.00 -31.71
CA ASP A 55 -20.93 -5.01 -32.70
C ASP A 55 -21.14 -3.63 -33.34
N GLY A 56 -20.19 -2.73 -33.13
CA GLY A 56 -20.24 -1.34 -33.58
C GLY A 56 -19.69 -1.15 -34.99
N ILE A 57 -19.60 0.12 -35.37
CA ILE A 57 -19.20 0.57 -36.70
C ILE A 57 -17.73 0.24 -37.05
N LEU A 58 -16.88 -0.04 -36.07
CA LEU A 58 -15.44 -0.26 -36.25
C LEU A 58 -15.12 -1.68 -36.73
N LYS A 59 -15.97 -2.66 -36.40
CA LYS A 59 -15.70 -4.07 -36.71
C LYS A 59 -15.64 -4.32 -38.21
N GLY A 60 -14.56 -4.95 -38.65
CA GLY A 60 -14.30 -5.27 -40.05
C GLY A 60 -13.85 -4.08 -40.89
N GLN A 61 -13.64 -2.90 -40.28
CA GLN A 61 -13.16 -1.72 -40.98
C GLN A 61 -11.63 -1.62 -40.92
N THR A 62 -11.07 -0.92 -41.90
CA THR A 62 -9.67 -0.47 -41.86
C THR A 62 -9.63 0.91 -41.23
N VAL A 63 -8.86 1.07 -40.16
CA VAL A 63 -8.64 2.33 -39.47
C VAL A 63 -7.19 2.78 -39.59
N TYR A 64 -7.01 4.09 -39.48
CA TYR A 64 -5.72 4.77 -39.47
C TYR A 64 -5.51 5.36 -38.08
N ILE A 65 -4.44 4.96 -37.40
CA ILE A 65 -4.14 5.36 -36.02
C ILE A 65 -2.73 5.92 -35.99
N ASP A 66 -2.57 7.03 -35.29
CA ASP A 66 -1.25 7.56 -34.96
C ASP A 66 -0.66 6.76 -33.81
N VAL A 67 0.42 6.01 -34.06
CA VAL A 67 1.04 5.14 -33.04
C VAL A 67 1.84 5.91 -31.98
N ARG A 68 1.87 7.25 -32.07
CA ARG A 68 2.41 8.11 -31.01
C ARG A 68 1.37 8.40 -29.92
N ALA A 69 0.09 8.20 -30.21
CA ALA A 69 -1.00 8.37 -29.27
C ALA A 69 -1.51 6.99 -28.83
N ASP A 70 -1.78 6.85 -27.54
CA ASP A 70 -2.48 5.68 -27.04
C ASP A 70 -3.96 5.76 -27.41
N THR A 71 -4.59 4.60 -27.59
CA THR A 71 -6.02 4.50 -27.86
C THR A 71 -6.58 3.27 -27.16
N ASP A 72 -7.63 3.48 -26.39
CA ASP A 72 -8.26 2.40 -25.63
C ASP A 72 -9.34 1.67 -26.45
N ILE A 73 -9.71 2.22 -27.61
CA ILE A 73 -10.81 1.69 -28.41
C ILE A 73 -10.43 0.49 -29.28
N VAL A 74 -9.13 0.32 -29.54
CA VAL A 74 -8.56 -0.74 -30.39
C VAL A 74 -7.16 -1.13 -29.91
N ASP A 75 -6.85 -2.42 -29.83
CA ASP A 75 -5.49 -2.88 -29.54
C ASP A 75 -4.53 -2.60 -30.72
N THR A 76 -3.57 -1.72 -30.50
CA THR A 76 -2.59 -1.27 -31.49
C THR A 76 -1.27 -2.03 -31.47
N SER A 77 -1.08 -2.99 -30.57
CA SER A 77 0.20 -3.70 -30.38
C SER A 77 0.76 -4.30 -31.67
N GLY A 78 -0.11 -4.90 -32.49
CA GLY A 78 0.25 -5.44 -33.79
C GLY A 78 0.63 -4.38 -34.84
N ALA A 79 0.12 -3.15 -34.73
CA ALA A 79 0.51 -2.03 -35.59
C ALA A 79 1.87 -1.47 -35.17
N VAL A 80 2.09 -1.28 -33.87
CA VAL A 80 3.37 -0.81 -33.30
C VAL A 80 4.52 -1.77 -33.66
N ALA A 81 4.32 -3.07 -33.50
CA ALA A 81 5.35 -4.09 -33.81
C ALA A 81 5.79 -4.12 -35.29
N ARG A 82 4.97 -3.58 -36.21
CA ARG A 82 5.26 -3.51 -37.64
C ARG A 82 5.92 -2.20 -38.07
N PHE A 83 6.10 -1.25 -37.16
CA PHE A 83 6.73 0.04 -37.46
C PHE A 83 8.18 -0.16 -37.93
N GLN A 84 8.43 0.11 -39.20
CA GLN A 84 9.76 -0.04 -39.80
C GLN A 84 10.62 1.18 -39.49
N ARG A 85 11.90 0.93 -39.20
CA ARG A 85 12.92 1.95 -38.98
C ARG A 85 14.09 1.76 -39.94
N THR A 86 14.70 2.85 -40.38
CA THR A 86 15.90 2.81 -41.23
C THR A 86 17.14 2.41 -40.42
N ILE A 87 18.24 2.09 -41.10
CA ILE A 87 19.53 1.84 -40.43
C ILE A 87 20.03 3.13 -39.75
N GLU A 88 19.82 4.29 -40.38
CA GLU A 88 20.22 5.59 -39.83
C GLU A 88 19.46 5.89 -38.53
N GLU A 89 18.16 5.59 -38.45
CA GLU A 89 17.36 5.72 -37.21
C GLU A 89 17.84 4.78 -36.11
N ARG A 90 18.34 3.59 -36.47
CA ARG A 90 18.93 2.64 -35.51
C ARG A 90 20.33 3.02 -35.05
N LEU A 91 21.02 3.91 -35.78
CA LEU A 91 22.33 4.47 -35.45
C LEU A 91 22.21 5.93 -34.96
N GLY A 92 20.99 6.34 -34.56
CA GLY A 92 20.71 7.69 -34.12
C GLY A 92 21.02 7.94 -32.64
N THR A 93 21.20 6.90 -31.82
CA THR A 93 21.65 7.04 -30.42
C THR A 93 23.17 7.10 -30.33
N GLY A 94 23.71 7.87 -29.38
CA GLY A 94 25.15 7.96 -29.11
C GLY A 94 25.74 6.63 -28.60
N GLY A 95 27.01 6.41 -28.88
CA GLY A 95 27.74 5.19 -28.52
C GLY A 95 28.53 5.28 -27.22
N GLU A 96 29.15 4.16 -26.84
CA GLU A 96 29.92 4.03 -25.59
C GLU A 96 31.43 4.05 -25.83
N VAL A 97 32.17 4.82 -25.03
CA VAL A 97 33.64 4.91 -25.02
C VAL A 97 34.17 4.49 -23.65
N ASN A 98 35.00 3.44 -23.62
CA ASN A 98 35.62 2.92 -22.40
C ASN A 98 37.15 3.08 -22.42
N PHE A 99 37.69 3.86 -21.48
CA PHE A 99 39.12 3.94 -21.21
C PHE A 99 39.47 3.25 -19.90
N THR A 100 40.12 2.09 -19.98
CA THR A 100 40.59 1.35 -18.80
C THR A 100 42.11 1.29 -18.79
N SER A 101 42.73 1.77 -17.72
CA SER A 101 44.19 1.76 -17.57
C SER A 101 44.62 1.58 -16.12
N SER A 102 45.49 0.61 -15.84
CA SER A 102 46.07 0.41 -14.51
C SER A 102 47.04 1.52 -14.06
N GLY A 103 47.37 2.48 -14.93
CA GLY A 103 48.27 3.60 -14.62
C GLY A 103 47.62 4.97 -14.79
N SER A 104 47.48 5.48 -16.02
CA SER A 104 46.89 6.82 -16.23
C SER A 104 46.12 6.99 -17.54
N VAL A 105 45.02 7.75 -17.50
CA VAL A 105 44.31 8.25 -18.69
C VAL A 105 44.53 9.76 -18.80
N ILE A 106 45.01 10.22 -19.96
CA ILE A 106 45.35 11.62 -20.22
C ILE A 106 44.61 12.07 -21.48
N ILE A 107 43.76 13.06 -21.34
CA ILE A 107 43.09 13.73 -22.46
C ILE A 107 43.60 15.17 -22.48
N ASN A 108 44.53 15.48 -23.38
CA ASN A 108 45.14 16.80 -23.48
C ASN A 108 44.20 17.81 -24.16
N SER A 109 44.48 19.09 -23.94
CA SER A 109 43.81 20.19 -24.63
C SER A 109 43.88 20.03 -26.14
N GLY A 110 42.73 20.16 -26.81
CA GLY A 110 42.59 20.02 -28.25
C GLY A 110 42.25 18.60 -28.74
N ALA A 111 42.11 17.62 -27.85
CA ALA A 111 41.45 16.34 -28.17
C ALA A 111 39.94 16.44 -27.96
N THR A 112 39.14 15.69 -28.72
CA THR A 112 37.67 15.68 -28.65
C THR A 112 37.14 14.25 -28.51
N VAL A 113 36.19 14.05 -27.60
CA VAL A 113 35.37 12.85 -27.51
C VAL A 113 33.91 13.25 -27.74
N ASP A 114 33.31 12.75 -28.82
CA ASP A 114 31.91 13.02 -29.19
C ASP A 114 31.07 11.76 -28.99
N ILE A 115 30.17 11.84 -28.00
CA ILE A 115 29.17 10.84 -27.64
C ILE A 115 27.75 11.42 -27.81
N SER A 116 27.58 12.54 -28.53
CA SER A 116 26.29 13.24 -28.61
C SER A 116 25.18 12.43 -29.27
N GLY A 117 23.94 12.72 -28.86
CA GLY A 117 22.75 12.12 -29.42
C GLY A 117 22.48 12.59 -30.86
N GLY A 118 21.83 11.73 -31.64
CA GLY A 118 21.35 12.05 -32.99
C GLY A 118 20.00 12.76 -32.99
N SER A 119 19.38 12.86 -34.15
CA SER A 119 18.05 13.46 -34.29
C SER A 119 17.29 12.98 -35.52
N ILE A 120 15.96 12.98 -35.43
CA ILE A 120 15.02 12.71 -36.53
C ILE A 120 14.27 14.00 -36.84
N ASP A 121 14.37 14.49 -38.07
CA ASP A 121 13.65 15.67 -38.54
C ASP A 121 12.36 15.22 -39.23
N TYR A 122 11.24 15.29 -38.51
CA TYR A 122 9.91 15.02 -39.05
C TYR A 122 9.47 16.16 -39.96
N GLN A 123 9.16 15.85 -41.21
CA GLN A 123 8.68 16.83 -42.18
C GLN A 123 7.21 17.16 -41.92
N SER A 124 6.83 18.43 -42.07
CA SER A 124 5.43 18.87 -41.93
C SER A 124 4.53 18.10 -42.88
N GLY A 125 3.36 17.73 -42.39
CA GLY A 125 2.46 16.88 -43.17
C GLY A 125 1.09 16.78 -42.54
N PHE A 126 0.23 16.04 -43.21
CA PHE A 126 -1.12 15.78 -42.71
C PHE A 126 -1.16 14.41 -42.03
N ILE A 127 -1.52 14.39 -40.75
CA ILE A 127 -1.88 13.18 -40.02
C ILE A 127 -3.37 12.92 -40.28
N ASN A 128 -3.64 11.78 -40.93
CA ASN A 128 -4.99 11.34 -41.26
C ASN A 128 -5.35 10.13 -40.40
N THR A 129 -5.90 10.39 -39.23
CA THR A 129 -6.48 9.40 -38.33
C THR A 129 -7.96 9.15 -38.67
N THR A 130 -8.46 7.97 -38.33
CA THR A 130 -9.89 7.69 -38.38
C THR A 130 -10.61 8.59 -37.39
N LYS A 131 -11.74 9.19 -37.79
CA LYS A 131 -12.62 9.96 -36.91
C LYS A 131 -13.97 9.29 -36.79
N LEU A 132 -14.55 9.32 -35.59
CA LEU A 132 -15.83 8.70 -35.25
C LEU A 132 -16.88 9.78 -34.97
N ILE A 133 -18.15 9.47 -35.24
CA ILE A 133 -19.27 10.35 -34.91
C ILE A 133 -20.01 9.74 -33.72
N THR A 134 -20.11 10.46 -32.61
CA THR A 134 -20.90 10.05 -31.44
C THR A 134 -22.40 10.02 -31.80
N GLU A 135 -23.23 9.32 -31.02
CA GLU A 135 -24.69 9.32 -31.23
C GLU A 135 -25.31 10.73 -31.18
N TYR A 136 -24.64 11.69 -30.54
CA TYR A 136 -25.06 13.10 -30.45
C TYR A 136 -24.49 13.99 -31.57
N GLY A 137 -23.76 13.41 -32.53
CA GLY A 137 -23.25 14.11 -33.72
C GLY A 137 -21.92 14.83 -33.54
N GLN A 138 -21.21 14.61 -32.42
CA GLN A 138 -19.86 15.13 -32.22
C GLN A 138 -18.85 14.26 -32.99
N VAL A 139 -17.85 14.88 -33.61
CA VAL A 139 -16.76 14.17 -34.28
C VAL A 139 -15.60 14.05 -33.30
N VAL A 140 -15.14 12.84 -33.05
CA VAL A 140 -14.05 12.49 -32.11
C VAL A 140 -12.97 11.75 -32.88
N ASP A 141 -11.70 11.97 -32.57
CA ASP A 141 -10.61 11.20 -33.15
C ASP A 141 -10.61 9.76 -32.61
N ILE A 142 -10.09 8.78 -33.35
CA ILE A 142 -9.99 7.41 -32.84
C ILE A 142 -9.08 7.31 -31.62
N SER A 143 -8.06 8.19 -31.51
CA SER A 143 -7.19 8.26 -30.34
C SER A 143 -7.93 8.68 -29.07
N ASP A 144 -8.83 9.66 -29.15
CA ASP A 144 -9.60 10.19 -28.02
C ASP A 144 -10.92 9.43 -27.74
N ALA A 145 -11.16 8.33 -28.43
CA ALA A 145 -12.45 7.65 -28.40
C ALA A 145 -12.62 6.76 -27.15
N ASP A 146 -13.61 7.05 -26.30
CA ASP A 146 -13.97 6.24 -25.13
C ASP A 146 -14.45 4.83 -25.55
N PRO A 147 -13.81 3.74 -25.06
CA PRO A 147 -14.20 2.36 -25.37
C PRO A 147 -15.59 1.98 -24.84
N ASN A 148 -16.09 2.72 -23.83
CA ASN A 148 -17.41 2.54 -23.23
C ASN A 148 -18.52 3.34 -23.94
N GLN A 149 -18.19 4.23 -24.87
CA GLN A 149 -19.17 5.05 -25.59
C GLN A 149 -19.65 4.39 -26.89
N ARG A 150 -20.88 4.66 -27.34
CA ARG A 150 -21.37 4.23 -28.68
C ARG A 150 -21.11 5.27 -29.76
N TYR A 151 -20.74 4.81 -30.94
CA TYR A 151 -20.51 5.65 -32.13
C TYR A 151 -21.49 5.30 -33.25
N ALA A 152 -22.07 6.33 -33.86
CA ALA A 152 -23.11 6.21 -34.88
C ALA A 152 -22.55 5.95 -36.29
N ALA A 153 -21.38 6.51 -36.62
CA ALA A 153 -20.73 6.33 -37.93
C ALA A 153 -19.24 6.64 -37.89
N ILE A 154 -18.48 6.09 -38.85
CA ILE A 154 -17.12 6.56 -39.14
C ILE A 154 -17.28 7.82 -39.98
N PHE A 155 -16.68 8.93 -39.54
CA PHE A 155 -16.79 10.21 -40.23
C PHE A 155 -16.26 10.10 -41.66
N GLY A 156 -17.06 10.52 -42.63
CA GLY A 156 -16.73 10.41 -44.06
C GLY A 156 -17.14 9.09 -44.72
N VAL A 157 -17.62 8.09 -43.98
CA VAL A 157 -18.22 6.86 -44.53
C VAL A 157 -19.74 6.97 -44.49
N VAL A 158 -20.40 6.88 -45.64
CA VAL A 158 -21.87 6.90 -45.77
C VAL A 158 -22.35 5.52 -46.16
N THR A 159 -23.18 4.91 -45.32
CA THR A 159 -23.81 3.61 -45.61
C THR A 159 -25.30 3.81 -45.85
N GLU A 160 -25.78 3.49 -47.05
CA GLU A 160 -27.21 3.43 -47.37
C GLU A 160 -27.64 1.98 -47.59
N THR A 161 -28.48 1.48 -46.69
CA THR A 161 -29.11 0.17 -46.84
C THR A 161 -30.47 0.33 -47.50
N HIS A 162 -30.60 -0.23 -48.69
CA HIS A 162 -31.89 -0.30 -49.36
C HIS A 162 -32.65 -1.57 -48.97
N GLU A 163 -33.40 -1.50 -47.86
CA GLU A 163 -34.14 -2.64 -47.27
C GLU A 163 -35.01 -3.40 -48.27
N LYS A 164 -35.61 -2.72 -49.24
CA LYS A 164 -36.46 -3.32 -50.28
C LYS A 164 -35.71 -4.29 -51.20
N TRP A 165 -34.41 -4.05 -51.43
CA TRP A 165 -33.59 -4.84 -52.36
C TRP A 165 -32.54 -5.69 -51.65
N GLY A 166 -32.41 -5.57 -50.33
CA GLY A 166 -31.38 -6.26 -49.55
C GLY A 166 -29.95 -5.86 -49.95
N VAL A 167 -29.77 -4.65 -50.49
CA VAL A 167 -28.47 -4.12 -50.95
C VAL A 167 -28.04 -2.99 -50.04
N THR A 168 -26.82 -3.06 -49.52
CA THR A 168 -26.15 -1.98 -48.79
C THR A 168 -25.09 -1.36 -49.68
N GLN A 169 -25.19 -0.05 -49.94
CA GLN A 169 -24.16 0.73 -50.63
C GLN A 169 -23.34 1.50 -49.58
N VAL A 170 -22.02 1.40 -49.65
CA VAL A 170 -21.09 2.13 -48.78
C VAL A 170 -20.30 3.10 -49.67
N TRP A 171 -20.40 4.40 -49.41
CA TRP A 171 -19.54 5.42 -49.97
C TRP A 171 -18.49 5.83 -48.94
N ASP A 172 -17.24 5.51 -49.23
CA ASP A 172 -16.11 5.97 -48.44
C ASP A 172 -15.55 7.27 -49.03
N ASN A 173 -15.97 8.39 -48.44
CA ASN A 173 -15.48 9.72 -48.76
C ASN A 173 -14.41 10.18 -47.75
N ARG A 174 -13.79 9.29 -46.96
CA ARG A 174 -12.76 9.66 -45.96
C ARG A 174 -11.63 10.48 -46.57
N GLY A 175 -11.16 10.10 -47.77
CA GLY A 175 -10.14 10.86 -48.50
C GLY A 175 -10.59 12.21 -49.08
N MET A 176 -11.91 12.49 -49.13
CA MET A 176 -12.48 13.73 -49.69
C MET A 176 -13.05 14.67 -48.61
N LEU A 177 -13.50 14.12 -47.47
CA LEU A 177 -14.10 14.84 -46.34
C LEU A 177 -13.17 14.90 -45.12
N GLY A 178 -12.21 13.99 -45.00
CA GLY A 178 -11.20 13.99 -43.95
C GLY A 178 -10.18 15.09 -44.22
N GLN A 179 -10.36 16.24 -43.58
CA GLN A 179 -9.23 17.14 -43.39
C GLN A 179 -8.30 16.48 -42.37
N GLY A 180 -7.16 15.97 -42.84
CA GLY A 180 -6.08 15.58 -41.96
C GLY A 180 -5.71 16.73 -41.05
N ARG A 181 -5.28 16.42 -39.83
CA ARG A 181 -4.67 17.43 -38.98
C ARG A 181 -3.32 17.76 -39.59
N PHE A 182 -3.14 19.02 -40.01
CA PHE A 182 -1.80 19.46 -40.37
C PHE A 182 -0.98 19.51 -39.08
N GLU A 183 0.17 18.85 -39.10
CA GLU A 183 1.16 18.95 -38.05
C GLU A 183 2.41 19.58 -38.63
N GLU A 184 2.92 20.58 -37.92
CA GLU A 184 4.20 21.19 -38.24
C GLU A 184 5.32 20.17 -38.03
N GLY A 185 6.38 20.37 -38.81
CA GLY A 185 7.54 19.49 -38.73
C GLY A 185 8.30 19.80 -37.46
N TYR A 186 8.81 18.78 -36.79
CA TYR A 186 9.58 18.94 -35.57
C TYR A 186 10.81 18.03 -35.59
N THR A 187 11.83 18.41 -34.83
CA THR A 187 13.00 17.56 -34.62
C THR A 187 12.79 16.76 -33.33
N GLN A 188 12.92 15.43 -33.42
CA GLN A 188 12.99 14.53 -32.27
C GLN A 188 14.46 14.28 -31.93
N GLY A 189 14.84 14.48 -30.67
CA GLY A 189 16.15 14.10 -30.16
C GLY A 189 16.24 12.61 -29.86
N LEU A 190 17.44 12.06 -30.01
CA LEU A 190 17.78 10.70 -29.60
C LEU A 190 18.86 10.74 -28.52
N ASP A 191 18.90 9.71 -27.68
CA ASP A 191 19.78 9.65 -26.53
C ASP A 191 21.25 9.75 -26.93
N ALA A 192 22.02 10.45 -26.12
CA ALA A 192 23.47 10.47 -26.18
C ALA A 192 24.08 9.22 -25.53
N GLY A 193 25.40 9.09 -25.69
CA GLY A 193 26.18 7.94 -25.27
C GLY A 193 26.90 8.13 -23.93
N ASN A 194 27.90 7.30 -23.69
CA ASN A 194 28.60 7.21 -22.40
C ASN A 194 30.12 7.30 -22.57
N LEU A 195 30.80 8.05 -21.71
CA LEU A 195 32.26 8.05 -21.58
C LEU A 195 32.67 7.55 -20.19
N ASN A 196 33.29 6.37 -20.13
CA ASN A 196 33.76 5.76 -18.89
C ASN A 196 35.29 5.74 -18.84
N ILE A 197 35.84 6.33 -17.77
CA ILE A 197 37.28 6.40 -17.50
C ILE A 197 37.56 5.65 -16.21
N SER A 198 38.28 4.53 -16.29
CA SER A 198 38.73 3.75 -15.14
C SER A 198 40.26 3.74 -15.10
N ALA A 199 40.85 4.55 -14.22
CA ALA A 199 42.32 4.63 -14.10
C ALA A 199 42.82 5.12 -12.74
N ALA A 200 44.02 4.70 -12.32
CA ALA A 200 44.60 5.16 -11.06
C ALA A 200 44.90 6.68 -11.03
N LYS A 201 45.07 7.30 -12.20
CA LYS A 201 45.36 8.75 -12.37
C LYS A 201 44.71 9.25 -13.64
N THR A 202 44.09 10.43 -13.59
CA THR A 202 43.41 11.01 -14.74
C THR A 202 43.79 12.48 -14.93
N LEU A 203 43.92 12.90 -16.19
CA LEU A 203 43.96 14.31 -16.61
C LEU A 203 42.92 14.50 -17.72
N PHE A 204 42.03 15.49 -17.59
CA PHE A 204 41.03 15.82 -18.61
C PHE A 204 41.04 17.32 -18.94
N ASN A 205 41.74 17.67 -20.01
CA ASN A 205 41.80 19.02 -20.57
C ASN A 205 41.21 19.12 -21.99
N GLY A 206 40.73 18.01 -22.57
CA GLY A 206 40.07 17.97 -23.89
C GLY A 206 38.63 18.45 -23.89
N GLU A 207 37.93 18.27 -25.02
CA GLU A 207 36.51 18.59 -25.22
C GLU A 207 35.66 17.32 -25.17
N LEU A 208 34.51 17.40 -24.49
CA LEU A 208 33.49 16.37 -24.46
C LEU A 208 32.20 16.92 -25.06
N VAL A 209 31.60 16.21 -26.00
CA VAL A 209 30.31 16.56 -26.61
C VAL A 209 29.34 15.41 -26.32
N ALA A 210 28.30 15.68 -25.52
CA ALA A 210 27.42 14.67 -24.94
C ALA A 210 25.93 15.07 -24.94
N GLY A 211 25.55 16.26 -25.40
CA GLY A 211 24.14 16.68 -25.39
C GLY A 211 23.24 15.93 -26.37
N SER A 212 21.93 15.97 -26.09
CA SER A 212 20.84 15.58 -26.98
C SER A 212 20.12 16.82 -27.56
N VAL A 213 19.18 16.62 -28.49
CA VAL A 213 18.40 17.71 -29.09
C VAL A 213 17.04 17.83 -28.39
N ALA A 214 16.72 19.02 -27.87
CA ALA A 214 15.42 19.31 -27.27
C ALA A 214 14.28 19.33 -28.31
N SER A 215 13.08 18.91 -27.94
CA SER A 215 11.92 18.78 -28.84
C SER A 215 10.61 19.21 -28.18
N THR A 216 9.70 19.80 -28.96
CA THR A 216 8.36 20.23 -28.51
C THR A 216 7.52 19.10 -27.93
N TYR A 217 7.72 17.87 -28.42
CA TYR A 217 6.98 16.68 -27.98
C TYR A 217 7.78 15.77 -27.03
N GLN A 218 9.02 16.14 -26.68
CA GLN A 218 9.88 15.42 -25.73
C GLN A 218 10.29 16.36 -24.61
N ARG A 219 9.33 16.67 -23.75
CA ARG A 219 9.51 17.65 -22.68
C ARG A 219 9.31 17.07 -21.28
N SER A 220 8.50 16.03 -21.11
CA SER A 220 8.41 15.33 -19.81
C SER A 220 9.70 14.56 -19.52
N SER A 221 9.97 14.31 -18.24
CA SER A 221 11.14 13.55 -17.78
C SER A 221 11.32 12.20 -18.48
N GLU A 222 10.22 11.50 -18.79
CA GLU A 222 10.24 10.20 -19.47
C GLU A 222 10.48 10.29 -20.99
N ALA A 223 10.21 11.45 -21.59
CA ALA A 223 10.22 11.62 -23.05
C ALA A 223 11.46 12.36 -23.57
N VAL A 224 12.06 13.23 -22.73
CA VAL A 224 13.30 13.96 -23.05
C VAL A 224 14.40 12.95 -23.40
N ALA A 225 15.13 13.21 -24.48
CA ALA A 225 16.25 12.37 -24.87
C ALA A 225 17.42 12.56 -23.91
N PHE A 226 17.96 11.47 -23.38
CA PHE A 226 19.02 11.50 -22.36
C PHE A 226 20.29 12.18 -22.89
N GLY A 227 20.80 13.16 -22.15
CA GLY A 227 22.13 13.72 -22.32
C GLY A 227 23.20 12.77 -21.79
N GLY A 228 24.38 12.76 -22.39
CA GLY A 228 25.33 11.67 -22.23
C GLY A 228 25.93 11.60 -20.82
N SER A 229 26.57 10.48 -20.50
CA SER A 229 27.21 10.28 -19.20
C SER A 229 28.73 10.41 -19.24
N LEU A 230 29.31 10.94 -18.16
CA LEU A 230 30.75 10.93 -17.90
C LEU A 230 31.02 10.25 -16.55
N THR A 231 31.67 9.09 -16.59
CA THR A 231 32.14 8.39 -15.39
C THR A 231 33.66 8.48 -15.29
N VAL A 232 34.18 8.94 -14.16
CA VAL A 232 35.62 8.89 -13.82
C VAL A 232 35.80 8.11 -12.52
N ASP A 233 36.22 6.86 -12.63
CA ASP A 233 36.50 5.97 -11.51
C ASP A 233 38.01 5.76 -11.32
N MET A 234 38.52 6.25 -10.20
CA MET A 234 39.92 6.16 -9.81
C MET A 234 40.16 5.18 -8.65
N THR A 235 39.13 4.42 -8.26
CA THR A 235 39.18 3.44 -7.16
C THR A 235 39.72 2.04 -7.52
N PRO A 236 39.59 1.48 -8.75
CA PRO A 236 39.81 0.04 -9.00
C PRO A 236 41.25 -0.46 -8.76
N TYR A 237 42.22 0.45 -8.67
CA TYR A 237 43.64 0.14 -8.53
C TYR A 237 44.23 0.65 -7.20
N ILE A 238 43.38 1.02 -6.24
CA ILE A 238 43.77 1.46 -4.88
C ILE A 238 43.29 0.41 -3.90
N ASN A 239 44.20 -0.31 -3.24
CA ASN A 239 43.82 -1.45 -2.38
C ASN A 239 44.50 -1.46 -0.99
N ASN A 240 45.35 -0.50 -0.69
CA ASN A 240 46.05 -0.43 0.60
C ASN A 240 46.20 1.00 1.13
N GLU A 241 46.49 1.11 2.43
CA GLU A 241 46.68 2.38 3.16
C GLU A 241 47.62 3.36 2.45
N THR A 242 48.75 2.87 1.92
CA THR A 242 49.74 3.74 1.26
C THR A 242 49.19 4.30 -0.04
N GLU A 243 48.44 3.51 -0.80
CA GLU A 243 47.81 3.94 -2.05
C GLU A 243 46.64 4.89 -1.79
N VAL A 244 45.82 4.66 -0.76
CA VAL A 244 44.75 5.59 -0.34
C VAL A 244 45.32 6.95 0.02
N ASN A 245 46.43 7.00 0.80
CA ASN A 245 47.09 8.26 1.15
C ASN A 245 47.74 8.97 -0.07
N GLN A 246 47.94 8.25 -1.18
CA GLN A 246 48.47 8.77 -2.44
C GLN A 246 47.40 8.96 -3.52
N ALA A 247 46.12 8.72 -3.19
CA ALA A 247 45.01 8.86 -4.13
C ALA A 247 44.94 10.28 -4.70
N GLN A 248 44.55 10.39 -5.97
CA GLN A 248 44.40 11.67 -6.65
C GLN A 248 43.12 12.36 -6.16
N ASN A 249 43.22 13.64 -5.78
CA ASN A 249 42.04 14.44 -5.48
C ASN A 249 41.37 14.95 -6.77
N VAL A 250 40.11 15.35 -6.67
CA VAL A 250 39.38 16.03 -7.75
C VAL A 250 38.97 17.43 -7.29
N ILE A 251 39.16 18.42 -8.16
CA ILE A 251 38.74 19.80 -7.92
C ILE A 251 37.85 20.27 -9.07
N PHE A 252 36.63 20.69 -8.74
CA PHE A 252 35.79 21.48 -9.63
C PHE A 252 36.07 22.96 -9.40
N GLN A 253 36.39 23.70 -10.46
CA GLN A 253 36.69 25.14 -10.39
C GLN A 253 36.43 25.81 -11.75
N THR A 254 36.42 27.14 -11.81
CA THR A 254 36.20 27.84 -13.10
C THR A 254 37.44 27.76 -14.01
N ALA A 255 38.64 27.90 -13.45
CA ALA A 255 39.87 27.88 -14.25
C ALA A 255 40.24 26.45 -14.70
N ALA A 256 40.35 26.24 -16.02
CA ALA A 256 40.83 24.97 -16.57
C ALA A 256 42.31 24.73 -16.26
N ASP A 257 42.69 23.46 -16.09
CA ASP A 257 44.09 23.08 -16.11
C ASP A 257 44.65 23.21 -17.54
N THR A 258 45.89 23.65 -17.63
CA THR A 258 46.61 23.87 -18.89
C THR A 258 47.80 22.93 -19.04
N THR A 259 47.95 21.98 -18.11
CA THR A 259 48.97 20.94 -18.15
C THR A 259 48.81 20.08 -19.40
N VAL A 260 49.92 19.82 -20.09
CA VAL A 260 49.99 18.91 -21.24
C VAL A 260 50.99 17.82 -20.88
N ILE A 261 50.59 16.56 -21.02
CA ILE A 261 51.44 15.40 -20.71
C ILE A 261 51.59 14.58 -22.00
N GLY A 262 52.82 14.46 -22.49
CA GLY A 262 53.15 13.57 -23.60
C GLY A 262 53.18 12.10 -23.17
N VAL A 263 53.20 11.18 -24.15
CA VAL A 263 53.19 9.73 -23.91
C VAL A 263 54.34 9.26 -23.01
N ASP A 264 55.53 9.87 -23.14
CA ASP A 264 56.74 9.54 -22.39
C ASP A 264 56.95 10.40 -21.13
N ASP A 265 56.10 11.39 -20.89
CA ASP A 265 56.27 12.33 -19.76
C ASP A 265 55.83 11.70 -18.44
N HIS A 266 56.48 12.07 -17.33
CA HIS A 266 56.02 11.60 -16.02
C HIS A 266 54.69 12.30 -15.67
N PHE A 267 53.74 11.55 -15.09
CA PHE A 267 52.53 12.18 -14.58
C PHE A 267 52.92 13.17 -13.46
N PRO A 268 52.52 14.44 -13.50
CA PRO A 268 52.87 15.43 -12.50
C PRO A 268 52.46 14.98 -11.10
N SER A 269 53.37 15.05 -10.15
CA SER A 269 53.11 14.72 -8.76
C SER A 269 53.77 15.72 -7.80
N GLY A 270 53.09 15.97 -6.69
CA GLY A 270 53.67 16.63 -5.53
C GLY A 270 54.59 15.69 -4.75
N LYS A 271 54.98 16.10 -3.54
CA LYS A 271 55.89 15.29 -2.69
C LYS A 271 55.31 13.93 -2.29
N THR A 272 53.99 13.80 -2.23
CA THR A 272 53.33 12.61 -1.65
C THR A 272 52.12 12.11 -2.44
N ARG A 273 51.66 12.78 -3.50
CA ARG A 273 50.51 12.33 -4.32
C ARG A 273 50.56 12.92 -5.74
N PRO A 274 49.88 12.33 -6.75
CA PRO A 274 49.68 12.95 -8.07
C PRO A 274 49.04 14.35 -7.95
N ASN A 275 49.25 15.21 -8.94
CA ASN A 275 48.51 16.47 -9.02
C ASN A 275 47.01 16.21 -9.13
N ASP A 276 46.20 17.11 -8.57
CA ASP A 276 44.74 16.96 -8.54
C ASP A 276 44.16 16.95 -9.97
N LEU A 277 43.10 16.16 -10.19
CA LEU A 277 42.29 16.23 -11.41
C LEU A 277 41.43 17.48 -11.34
N ILE A 278 41.69 18.45 -12.21
CA ILE A 278 40.87 19.66 -12.31
C ILE A 278 39.80 19.43 -13.39
N LEU A 279 38.53 19.48 -12.99
CA LEU A 279 37.40 19.48 -13.91
C LEU A 279 36.81 20.90 -13.95
N SER A 280 37.07 21.62 -15.04
CA SER A 280 36.55 22.99 -15.15
C SER A 280 35.04 22.98 -15.36
N THR A 281 34.31 23.86 -14.67
CA THR A 281 32.86 23.98 -14.87
C THR A 281 32.51 24.41 -16.30
N GLY A 282 33.39 25.15 -16.97
CA GLY A 282 33.24 25.47 -18.38
C GLY A 282 33.36 24.28 -19.34
N LEU A 283 34.04 23.19 -18.94
CA LEU A 283 34.04 21.93 -19.69
C LEU A 283 32.70 21.22 -19.52
N LEU A 284 32.27 21.04 -18.27
CA LEU A 284 31.08 20.26 -17.92
C LEU A 284 29.78 20.96 -18.36
N ASN A 285 29.61 22.25 -18.10
CA ASN A 285 28.38 22.97 -18.44
C ASN A 285 28.17 23.13 -19.96
N ARG A 286 29.22 22.92 -20.78
CA ARG A 286 29.13 22.99 -22.26
C ARG A 286 29.08 21.63 -22.92
N SER A 287 29.39 20.55 -22.21
CA SER A 287 29.42 19.21 -22.79
C SER A 287 28.01 18.68 -23.05
N GLY A 288 27.01 19.10 -22.27
CA GLY A 288 25.67 18.50 -22.29
C GLY A 288 25.65 17.13 -21.61
N VAL A 289 26.60 16.89 -20.69
CA VAL A 289 26.57 15.72 -19.81
C VAL A 289 25.41 15.87 -18.86
N GLU A 290 24.50 14.90 -18.87
CA GLU A 290 23.38 14.82 -17.94
C GLU A 290 23.77 14.05 -16.68
N LYS A 291 24.55 12.98 -16.82
CA LYS A 291 25.02 12.15 -15.70
C LYS A 291 26.54 12.27 -15.51
N LEU A 292 26.97 12.79 -14.36
CA LEU A 292 28.37 12.91 -13.97
C LEU A 292 28.67 12.06 -12.75
N THR A 293 29.53 11.05 -12.90
CA THR A 293 29.96 10.17 -11.81
C THR A 293 31.45 10.31 -11.55
N ILE A 294 31.85 10.65 -10.32
CA ILE A 294 33.25 10.75 -9.89
C ILE A 294 33.49 9.84 -8.69
N LYS A 295 34.39 8.88 -8.83
CA LYS A 295 34.80 7.99 -7.73
C LYS A 295 36.29 8.09 -7.47
N THR A 296 36.66 8.42 -6.24
CA THR A 296 38.07 8.49 -5.81
C THR A 296 38.23 8.13 -4.35
N GLN A 297 39.35 7.51 -3.98
CA GLN A 297 39.69 7.38 -2.55
C GLN A 297 40.31 8.68 -1.98
N GLY A 298 40.60 9.68 -2.84
CA GLY A 298 41.10 10.99 -2.45
C GLY A 298 39.99 11.96 -2.02
N ALA A 299 40.31 13.25 -1.90
CA ALA A 299 39.31 14.28 -1.60
C ALA A 299 38.67 14.85 -2.87
N VAL A 300 37.41 15.26 -2.79
CA VAL A 300 36.72 16.04 -3.81
C VAL A 300 36.41 17.42 -3.27
N THR A 301 36.70 18.47 -4.05
CA THR A 301 36.40 19.86 -3.68
C THR A 301 35.67 20.57 -4.82
N VAL A 302 34.48 21.11 -4.54
CA VAL A 302 33.82 22.10 -5.38
C VAL A 302 34.27 23.47 -4.88
N ALA A 303 35.15 24.14 -5.61
CA ALA A 303 35.74 25.41 -5.20
C ALA A 303 34.68 26.53 -5.14
N GLY A 304 34.92 27.59 -4.37
CA GLY A 304 33.95 28.68 -4.21
C GLY A 304 33.68 29.51 -5.47
N ASP A 305 34.52 29.38 -6.49
CA ASP A 305 34.30 29.96 -7.82
C ASP A 305 33.65 28.97 -8.80
N ALA A 306 33.39 27.72 -8.39
CA ALA A 306 32.73 26.72 -9.22
C ALA A 306 31.22 26.98 -9.28
N LYS A 307 30.66 26.89 -10.49
CA LYS A 307 29.23 26.84 -10.78
C LYS A 307 28.97 25.66 -11.71
N LEU A 308 28.67 24.50 -11.13
CA LEU A 308 28.34 23.29 -11.88
C LEU A 308 26.85 23.35 -12.21
N ALA A 309 26.49 23.41 -13.49
CA ALA A 309 25.11 23.45 -13.95
C ALA A 309 24.89 22.26 -14.88
N LEU A 310 24.18 21.26 -14.38
CA LEU A 310 23.74 20.12 -15.17
C LEU A 310 22.47 20.48 -15.96
N PRO A 311 22.18 19.78 -17.06
CA PRO A 311 20.87 19.83 -17.71
C PRO A 311 19.72 19.51 -16.74
N GLU A 312 18.50 19.87 -17.12
CA GLU A 312 17.30 19.44 -16.41
C GLU A 312 17.28 17.91 -16.23
N HIS A 313 16.87 17.44 -15.05
CA HIS A 313 16.92 16.03 -14.64
C HIS A 313 18.33 15.42 -14.53
N GLY A 314 19.38 16.24 -14.54
CA GLY A 314 20.77 15.78 -14.45
C GLY A 314 21.13 15.11 -13.12
N GLU A 315 22.08 14.19 -13.16
CA GLU A 315 22.55 13.40 -12.02
C GLU A 315 24.03 13.68 -11.73
N LEU A 316 24.35 14.03 -10.49
CA LEU A 316 25.70 14.13 -9.97
C LEU A 316 25.94 13.07 -8.90
N ASP A 317 26.81 12.10 -9.17
CA ASP A 317 27.24 11.08 -8.20
C ASP A 317 28.73 11.29 -7.86
N ILE A 318 29.03 11.61 -6.60
CA ILE A 318 30.40 11.76 -6.10
C ILE A 318 30.64 10.82 -4.93
N GLU A 319 31.61 9.92 -5.12
CA GLU A 319 32.14 9.05 -4.07
C GLU A 319 33.59 9.43 -3.75
N ALA A 320 33.88 9.84 -2.51
CA ALA A 320 35.20 10.34 -2.13
C ALA A 320 35.65 9.94 -0.70
N GLY A 321 36.95 9.98 -0.39
CA GLY A 321 37.44 9.88 0.98
C GLY A 321 37.14 11.11 1.86
N LYS A 322 36.81 12.24 1.23
CA LYS A 322 36.37 13.50 1.85
C LYS A 322 35.73 14.42 0.80
N ILE A 323 34.64 15.11 1.13
CA ILE A 323 33.98 16.05 0.21
C ILE A 323 33.90 17.44 0.86
N ASN A 324 34.27 18.49 0.12
CA ASN A 324 33.99 19.88 0.51
C ASN A 324 33.33 20.62 -0.65
N VAL A 325 32.17 21.22 -0.39
CA VAL A 325 31.43 22.01 -1.39
C VAL A 325 31.41 23.46 -0.94
N TRP A 326 32.06 24.35 -1.69
CA TRP A 326 32.14 25.77 -1.40
C TRP A 326 31.45 26.64 -2.46
N GLY A 327 31.15 26.08 -3.62
CA GLY A 327 30.49 26.74 -4.75
C GLY A 327 29.10 26.15 -5.03
N ASP A 328 28.59 26.42 -6.23
CA ASP A 328 27.20 26.15 -6.60
C ASP A 328 27.07 24.86 -7.44
N ILE A 329 26.02 24.10 -7.19
CA ILE A 329 25.59 22.95 -7.98
C ILE A 329 24.10 23.11 -8.29
N ASP A 330 23.75 23.12 -9.58
CA ASP A 330 22.38 23.33 -10.09
C ASP A 330 22.01 22.16 -11.02
N SER A 331 20.89 21.49 -10.72
CA SER A 331 20.32 20.40 -11.52
C SER A 331 18.81 20.33 -11.33
N ALA A 332 18.06 21.17 -12.05
CA ALA A 332 16.61 21.29 -11.88
C ALA A 332 15.88 19.95 -12.05
N GLY A 333 15.12 19.52 -11.01
CA GLY A 333 14.42 18.23 -11.01
C GLY A 333 15.34 17.01 -11.13
N GLY A 334 16.63 17.17 -10.85
CA GLY A 334 17.67 16.14 -10.95
C GLY A 334 18.19 15.67 -9.59
N THR A 335 19.32 14.97 -9.58
CA THR A 335 19.85 14.31 -8.37
C THR A 335 21.27 14.78 -8.05
N ILE A 336 21.56 15.04 -6.78
CA ILE A 336 22.88 15.31 -6.24
C ILE A 336 23.19 14.31 -5.12
N ASP A 337 24.02 13.32 -5.41
CA ASP A 337 24.45 12.27 -4.49
C ASP A 337 25.93 12.45 -4.13
N LEU A 338 26.19 12.82 -2.87
CA LEU A 338 27.52 13.01 -2.33
C LEU A 338 27.76 11.98 -1.22
N THR A 339 28.57 10.96 -1.50
CA THR A 339 28.94 9.91 -0.55
C THR A 339 30.41 10.03 -0.17
N SER A 340 30.69 10.14 1.13
CA SER A 340 32.07 10.04 1.62
C SER A 340 32.33 8.75 2.37
N LYS A 341 33.44 8.09 2.01
CA LYS A 341 33.89 6.83 2.60
C LYS A 341 35.11 7.04 3.49
N GLN A 342 35.22 6.22 4.52
CA GLN A 342 36.29 6.26 5.50
C GLN A 342 37.09 4.94 5.46
N GLU A 343 38.05 4.83 4.52
CA GLU A 343 38.99 3.71 4.48
C GLU A 343 40.28 4.04 5.27
N TYR A 344 40.73 3.14 6.16
CA TYR A 344 41.94 3.32 6.98
C TYR A 344 41.96 4.60 7.86
N ALA A 345 40.82 4.89 8.51
CA ALA A 345 40.57 6.11 9.30
C ALA A 345 41.70 6.52 10.26
N ALA A 346 42.30 5.56 10.97
CA ALA A 346 43.33 5.82 11.98
C ALA A 346 44.68 6.23 11.36
N GLN A 347 44.92 5.87 10.10
CA GLN A 347 46.18 6.03 9.40
C GLN A 347 46.16 7.20 8.41
N VAL A 348 44.98 7.54 7.86
CA VAL A 348 44.82 8.63 6.89
C VAL A 348 43.81 9.69 7.38
N PRO A 349 44.11 10.41 8.47
CA PRO A 349 43.14 11.29 9.15
C PRO A 349 42.67 12.49 8.30
N ASN A 350 43.35 12.80 7.20
CA ASN A 350 42.94 13.87 6.29
C ASN A 350 41.79 13.47 5.34
N LEU A 351 41.47 12.17 5.28
CA LEU A 351 40.39 11.56 4.49
C LEU A 351 39.45 10.82 5.44
N ALA A 352 38.95 11.55 6.43
CA ALA A 352 38.17 10.98 7.52
C ALA A 352 36.72 10.65 7.15
N GLY A 353 36.32 10.69 5.87
CA GLY A 353 34.93 10.45 5.47
C GLY A 353 33.96 11.56 5.89
N THR A 354 34.42 12.81 5.92
CA THR A 354 33.59 13.99 6.26
C THR A 354 33.04 14.65 5.00
N ILE A 355 31.82 15.19 5.08
CA ILE A 355 31.24 16.11 4.09
C ILE A 355 31.07 17.49 4.73
N ASN A 356 31.56 18.53 4.06
CA ASN A 356 31.40 19.93 4.49
C ASN A 356 30.75 20.75 3.38
N ILE A 357 29.59 21.35 3.67
CA ILE A 357 28.92 22.31 2.80
C ILE A 357 29.18 23.72 3.34
N GLY A 358 29.81 24.56 2.52
CA GLY A 358 30.34 25.87 2.87
C GLY A 358 29.27 26.96 3.02
N GLU A 359 29.64 28.06 3.68
CA GLU A 359 28.73 29.18 4.01
C GLU A 359 28.11 29.92 2.80
N ASN A 360 28.64 29.72 1.59
CA ASN A 360 28.12 30.32 0.35
C ASN A 360 27.77 29.26 -0.71
N ALA A 361 27.73 27.97 -0.32
CA ALA A 361 27.42 26.90 -1.26
C ALA A 361 25.89 26.77 -1.41
N GLU A 362 25.44 26.66 -2.66
CA GLU A 362 24.05 26.37 -3.02
C GLU A 362 24.01 25.04 -3.78
N LEU A 363 23.26 24.07 -3.25
CA LEU A 363 22.88 22.85 -3.95
C LEU A 363 21.40 22.98 -4.28
N ASN A 364 21.09 23.14 -5.56
CA ASN A 364 19.74 23.46 -6.01
C ASN A 364 19.27 22.44 -7.06
N VAL A 365 18.28 21.65 -6.67
CA VAL A 365 17.57 20.70 -7.54
C VAL A 365 16.10 21.09 -7.72
N SER A 366 15.75 22.34 -7.40
CA SER A 366 14.37 22.81 -7.43
C SER A 366 13.76 22.73 -8.84
N GLY A 367 12.47 22.45 -8.88
CA GLY A 367 11.66 22.52 -10.07
C GLY A 367 11.53 23.95 -10.59
N ARG A 368 11.38 24.06 -11.91
CA ARG A 368 11.35 25.32 -12.66
C ARG A 368 9.96 25.91 -12.72
N TRP A 369 9.92 27.22 -12.94
CA TRP A 369 8.75 27.88 -13.49
C TRP A 369 8.80 27.82 -15.01
N ILE A 370 7.83 27.16 -15.63
CA ILE A 370 7.75 27.04 -17.08
C ILE A 370 6.47 27.72 -17.54
N ASN A 371 6.61 28.78 -18.32
CA ASN A 371 5.48 29.54 -18.82
C ASN A 371 5.45 29.54 -20.34
N ASP A 372 4.80 28.53 -20.91
CA ASP A 372 4.62 28.42 -22.36
C ASP A 372 3.65 29.49 -22.87
N PHE A 373 2.69 29.91 -22.04
CA PHE A 373 1.75 30.98 -22.39
C PHE A 373 2.47 32.31 -22.69
N ALA A 374 3.59 32.59 -22.04
CA ALA A 374 4.41 33.78 -22.30
C ALA A 374 5.18 33.73 -23.63
N LEU A 375 5.37 32.55 -24.23
CA LEU A 375 6.10 32.37 -25.50
C LEU A 375 5.27 32.76 -26.74
N GLY A 376 3.94 32.81 -26.62
CA GLY A 376 3.05 33.20 -27.72
C GLY A 376 2.97 32.13 -28.82
N GLU A 377 3.38 32.47 -30.05
CA GLU A 377 3.32 31.58 -31.23
C GLU A 377 4.60 30.72 -31.40
N VAL A 378 5.53 30.74 -30.45
CA VAL A 378 6.75 29.92 -30.50
C VAL A 378 6.49 28.57 -29.83
N ASP A 379 6.78 27.48 -30.54
CA ASP A 379 6.67 26.15 -29.98
C ASP A 379 7.64 25.97 -28.79
N PRO A 380 7.14 25.57 -27.62
CA PRO A 380 7.99 25.40 -26.45
C PRO A 380 8.82 24.12 -26.57
N THR A 381 10.13 24.21 -26.39
CA THR A 381 11.06 23.05 -26.42
C THR A 381 11.76 22.80 -25.08
N GLU A 382 11.54 23.65 -24.08
CA GLU A 382 12.14 23.53 -22.75
C GLU A 382 11.59 22.30 -22.02
N ALA A 383 12.45 21.49 -21.41
CA ALA A 383 12.04 20.34 -20.61
C ALA A 383 11.17 20.77 -19.41
N ILE A 384 10.12 20.00 -19.13
CA ILE A 384 9.17 20.19 -18.04
C ILE A 384 9.74 19.54 -16.77
N ALA A 385 10.73 20.22 -16.18
CA ALA A 385 11.31 19.86 -14.88
C ALA A 385 10.68 20.71 -13.78
N ILE A 386 9.41 20.44 -13.46
CA ILE A 386 8.64 21.21 -12.46
C ILE A 386 8.69 20.62 -11.07
N ASP A 387 9.05 19.35 -10.90
CA ASP A 387 9.20 18.75 -9.58
C ASP A 387 10.58 19.07 -9.00
N GLY A 388 10.65 19.19 -7.67
CA GLY A 388 11.91 19.25 -6.96
C GLY A 388 12.63 17.90 -7.06
N GLY A 389 13.95 17.95 -7.28
CA GLY A 389 14.80 16.77 -7.35
C GLY A 389 15.28 16.26 -6.00
N GLU A 390 16.37 15.50 -5.99
CA GLU A 390 16.90 14.84 -4.79
C GLU A 390 18.33 15.32 -4.44
N ILE A 391 18.57 15.56 -3.15
CA ILE A 391 19.90 15.83 -2.60
C ILE A 391 20.20 14.81 -1.50
N THR A 392 21.17 13.92 -1.73
CA THR A 392 21.64 12.95 -0.74
C THR A 392 23.08 13.25 -0.33
N LEU A 393 23.29 13.51 0.96
CA LEU A 393 24.59 13.71 1.57
C LEU A 393 24.86 12.58 2.57
N ALA A 394 25.69 11.61 2.20
CA ALA A 394 26.00 10.44 3.01
C ALA A 394 27.45 10.45 3.51
N SER A 395 27.66 10.77 4.79
CA SER A 395 28.98 10.87 5.40
C SER A 395 29.27 9.69 6.31
N GLN A 396 30.46 9.07 6.18
CA GLN A 396 30.93 8.07 7.15
C GLN A 396 31.55 8.68 8.44
N SER A 397 31.38 9.98 8.62
CA SER A 397 31.84 10.79 9.75
C SER A 397 30.94 12.04 9.84
N ASP A 398 31.44 13.15 10.39
CA ASP A 398 30.62 14.36 10.55
C ASP A 398 30.20 14.96 9.20
N LEU A 399 28.90 15.26 9.10
CA LEU A 399 28.28 16.02 8.00
C LEU A 399 27.98 17.43 8.51
N THR A 400 28.66 18.44 7.97
CA THR A 400 28.46 19.84 8.40
C THR A 400 27.81 20.67 7.30
N ILE A 401 26.61 21.17 7.57
CA ILE A 401 25.93 22.18 6.75
C ILE A 401 26.12 23.55 7.41
N ASN A 402 27.07 24.34 6.91
CA ASN A 402 27.44 25.60 7.54
C ASN A 402 26.33 26.65 7.43
N LYS A 403 26.35 27.61 8.35
CA LYS A 403 25.43 28.76 8.31
C LYS A 403 25.65 29.53 7.00
N GLY A 404 24.57 29.73 6.24
CA GLY A 404 24.60 30.38 4.92
C GLY A 404 24.57 29.40 3.74
N ALA A 405 24.84 28.11 3.96
CA ALA A 405 24.60 27.08 2.95
C ALA A 405 23.10 26.95 2.65
N GLU A 406 22.76 26.69 1.38
CA GLU A 406 21.39 26.48 0.91
C GLU A 406 21.28 25.15 0.16
N LEU A 407 20.36 24.28 0.61
CA LEU A 407 19.99 23.05 -0.07
C LEU A 407 18.52 23.17 -0.45
N LYS A 408 18.21 23.20 -1.75
CA LYS A 408 16.85 23.47 -2.25
C LYS A 408 16.38 22.36 -3.17
N ALA A 409 15.22 21.81 -2.85
CA ALA A 409 14.47 20.85 -3.64
C ALA A 409 13.01 21.31 -3.77
N ASP A 410 12.80 22.62 -3.96
CA ASP A 410 11.46 23.21 -4.03
C ASP A 410 10.74 22.78 -5.32
N GLY A 411 9.42 22.57 -5.27
CA GLY A 411 8.57 22.34 -6.42
C GLY A 411 8.33 23.64 -7.21
N GLY A 412 8.42 23.52 -8.52
CA GLY A 412 8.09 24.54 -9.51
C GLY A 412 6.64 24.47 -9.96
N ALA A 413 6.38 24.94 -11.18
CA ALA A 413 5.07 24.83 -11.83
C ALA A 413 5.15 25.07 -13.34
N TRP A 414 4.21 24.49 -14.07
CA TRP A 414 4.05 24.66 -15.51
C TRP A 414 2.73 25.35 -15.84
N LEU A 415 2.80 26.48 -16.53
CA LEU A 415 1.66 27.14 -17.16
C LEU A 415 1.69 26.87 -18.66
N ASN A 416 0.80 26.00 -19.13
CA ASN A 416 0.74 25.64 -20.54
C ASN A 416 0.11 26.75 -21.39
N ILE A 417 0.18 26.59 -22.73
CA ILE A 417 -0.39 27.55 -23.69
C ILE A 417 -1.91 27.78 -23.54
N SER A 418 -2.62 26.84 -22.91
CA SER A 418 -4.06 26.90 -22.62
C SER A 418 -4.39 27.60 -21.30
N GLN A 419 -3.38 28.13 -20.59
CA GLN A 419 -3.48 28.76 -19.26
C GLN A 419 -3.88 27.79 -18.13
N GLU A 420 -3.63 26.50 -18.32
CA GLU A 420 -3.75 25.52 -17.26
C GLU A 420 -2.43 25.45 -16.48
N LEU A 421 -2.54 25.50 -15.15
CA LEU A 421 -1.43 25.47 -14.23
C LEU A 421 -1.30 24.06 -13.65
N THR A 422 -0.15 23.44 -13.85
CA THR A 422 0.24 22.19 -13.20
C THR A 422 1.29 22.51 -12.14
N ALA A 423 0.99 22.18 -10.88
CA ALA A 423 1.94 22.32 -9.79
C ALA A 423 2.96 21.19 -9.81
N GLY A 424 4.23 21.50 -9.56
CA GLY A 424 5.23 20.48 -9.24
C GLY A 424 5.26 20.19 -7.75
N THR A 425 5.73 18.99 -7.39
CA THR A 425 5.90 18.57 -5.99
C THR A 425 7.26 18.99 -5.44
N GLY A 426 7.35 19.19 -4.12
CA GLY A 426 8.66 19.30 -3.46
C GLY A 426 9.45 17.99 -3.58
N GLY A 427 10.77 18.09 -3.66
CA GLY A 427 11.70 16.98 -3.79
C GLY A 427 12.20 16.42 -2.44
N ALA A 428 13.34 15.74 -2.44
CA ALA A 428 13.87 15.05 -1.27
C ALA A 428 15.25 15.57 -0.85
N ILE A 429 15.47 15.74 0.45
CA ILE A 429 16.78 16.05 1.04
C ILE A 429 17.10 15.00 2.11
N SER A 430 18.17 14.23 1.88
CA SER A 430 18.67 13.20 2.80
C SER A 430 20.04 13.56 3.34
N LEU A 431 20.16 13.67 4.66
CA LEU A 431 21.37 14.06 5.38
C LEU A 431 21.77 12.93 6.35
N SER A 432 22.82 12.18 6.05
CA SER A 432 23.26 11.09 6.92
C SER A 432 24.72 11.22 7.36
N ALA A 433 24.95 10.96 8.64
CA ALA A 433 26.26 10.83 9.26
C ALA A 433 26.31 9.49 10.02
N ASP A 434 26.93 8.47 9.42
CA ASP A 434 26.98 7.10 9.95
C ASP A 434 28.41 6.54 10.00
N SER A 435 28.94 6.30 11.19
CA SER A 435 30.27 5.71 11.38
C SER A 435 30.20 4.18 11.34
N THR A 436 30.19 3.58 10.16
CA THR A 436 30.28 2.12 10.03
C THR A 436 31.63 1.61 10.56
N GLY A 437 31.61 0.91 11.72
CA GLY A 437 32.76 0.17 12.24
C GLY A 437 33.75 0.93 13.15
N ASN A 438 33.45 2.16 13.58
CA ASN A 438 34.28 2.94 14.51
C ASN A 438 33.48 3.41 15.74
N ALA A 439 34.12 3.47 16.92
CA ALA A 439 33.51 3.90 18.19
C ALA A 439 33.31 5.43 18.34
N ASN A 440 33.44 6.22 17.27
CA ASN A 440 33.32 7.67 17.31
C ASN A 440 31.96 8.09 16.75
N LEU A 441 31.20 8.89 17.50
CA LEU A 441 29.91 9.45 17.07
C LEU A 441 30.10 10.31 15.81
N ALA A 442 29.39 9.98 14.73
CA ALA A 442 29.26 10.80 13.52
C ALA A 442 27.97 11.63 13.61
N ASN A 443 28.07 12.96 13.52
CA ASN A 443 26.92 13.83 13.72
C ASN A 443 26.63 14.70 12.51
N VAL A 444 25.34 14.92 12.28
CA VAL A 444 24.86 15.98 11.38
C VAL A 444 24.89 17.30 12.15
N VAL A 445 25.53 18.31 11.58
CA VAL A 445 25.51 19.69 12.09
C VAL A 445 24.75 20.56 11.11
N LEU A 446 23.45 20.78 11.36
CA LEU A 446 22.56 21.56 10.50
C LEU A 446 22.49 23.02 10.96
N LYS A 447 23.22 23.92 10.28
CA LYS A 447 23.18 25.39 10.51
C LYS A 447 22.77 26.20 9.28
N GLY A 448 22.75 25.58 8.10
CA GLY A 448 22.27 26.16 6.84
C GLY A 448 20.74 26.07 6.68
N HIS A 449 20.25 26.43 5.50
CA HIS A 449 18.84 26.36 5.14
C HIS A 449 18.59 25.15 4.23
N VAL A 450 17.47 24.47 4.47
CA VAL A 450 16.96 23.36 3.66
C VAL A 450 15.52 23.68 3.29
N SER A 451 15.12 23.46 2.04
CA SER A 451 13.74 23.67 1.57
C SER A 451 13.32 22.63 0.53
N ALA A 452 12.06 22.23 0.59
CA ALA A 452 11.40 21.41 -0.42
C ALA A 452 9.90 21.77 -0.46
N SER A 453 9.59 23.05 -0.62
CA SER A 453 8.23 23.59 -0.63
C SER A 453 7.58 23.40 -2.00
N GLY A 454 6.25 23.23 -2.05
CA GLY A 454 5.49 23.16 -3.30
C GLY A 454 4.22 24.01 -3.27
N LEU A 455 3.54 24.14 -4.42
CA LEU A 455 2.24 24.82 -4.47
C LEU A 455 1.15 23.99 -3.76
N GLU A 456 1.17 22.67 -3.92
CA GLU A 456 0.18 21.74 -3.35
C GLU A 456 0.83 20.78 -2.33
N GLN A 457 1.89 20.10 -2.74
CA GLN A 457 2.59 19.11 -1.92
C GLN A 457 4.04 19.51 -1.67
N GLY A 458 4.44 19.45 -0.40
CA GLY A 458 5.82 19.61 0.02
C GLY A 458 6.68 18.38 -0.30
N GLY A 459 7.95 18.47 0.03
CA GLY A 459 8.92 17.41 -0.12
C GLY A 459 9.27 16.73 1.20
N ARG A 460 10.30 15.88 1.15
CA ARG A 460 10.75 15.05 2.26
C ARG A 460 12.11 15.49 2.78
N LEU A 461 12.26 15.53 4.10
CA LEU A 461 13.54 15.71 4.79
C LEU A 461 13.87 14.47 5.61
N SER A 462 14.97 13.79 5.31
CA SER A 462 15.48 12.67 6.11
C SER A 462 16.82 13.05 6.75
N ILE A 463 16.96 12.87 8.06
CA ILE A 463 18.21 13.14 8.79
C ILE A 463 18.59 11.93 9.64
N ALA A 464 19.75 11.34 9.37
CA ALA A 464 20.36 10.30 10.19
C ALA A 464 21.61 10.81 10.91
N SER A 465 21.62 10.77 12.24
CA SER A 465 22.73 11.23 13.09
C SER A 465 22.93 10.26 14.24
N SER A 466 24.10 10.25 14.90
CA SER A 466 24.36 9.29 15.98
C SER A 466 23.40 9.40 17.17
N GLU A 467 22.96 10.61 17.51
CA GLU A 467 22.01 10.93 18.59
C GLU A 467 21.21 12.17 18.16
N ILE A 468 19.93 12.26 18.54
CA ILE A 468 19.05 13.38 18.16
C ILE A 468 18.25 13.91 19.37
N HIS A 469 18.28 15.22 19.57
CA HIS A 469 17.45 15.91 20.56
C HIS A 469 16.56 16.97 19.91
N ILE A 470 15.27 16.95 20.19
CA ILE A 470 14.25 17.87 19.68
C ILE A 470 13.73 18.70 20.85
N GLY A 471 13.84 20.03 20.77
CA GLY A 471 13.34 20.91 21.83
C GLY A 471 14.21 22.14 22.07
N ASN A 472 14.61 22.37 23.33
CA ASN A 472 15.52 23.46 23.66
C ASN A 472 16.96 23.07 23.35
N ASN A 473 17.72 23.96 22.69
CA ASN A 473 19.15 23.74 22.48
C ASN A 473 19.89 23.68 23.83
N ASP A 474 20.46 22.52 24.16
CA ASP A 474 21.43 22.39 25.25
C ASP A 474 22.83 22.16 24.66
N PRO A 475 23.75 23.13 24.77
CA PRO A 475 25.11 22.98 24.24
C PRO A 475 25.95 21.94 24.98
N ASN A 476 25.46 21.35 26.08
CA ASN A 476 26.15 20.31 26.82
C ASN A 476 25.77 18.88 26.36
N LEU A 477 24.72 18.74 25.57
CA LEU A 477 24.31 17.46 24.99
C LEU A 477 25.13 17.17 23.72
N SER A 478 25.45 15.90 23.50
CA SER A 478 26.00 15.40 22.23
C SER A 478 24.89 15.29 21.17
N GLY A 479 25.24 14.87 19.95
CA GLY A 479 24.25 14.63 18.90
C GLY A 479 23.78 15.86 18.13
N LEU A 480 22.82 15.63 17.24
CA LEU A 480 22.11 16.65 16.49
C LEU A 480 21.06 17.31 17.39
N GLN A 481 21.13 18.64 17.49
CA GLN A 481 20.19 19.45 18.25
C GLN A 481 19.20 20.15 17.29
N LEU A 482 17.93 19.80 17.37
CA LEU A 482 16.85 20.38 16.56
C LEU A 482 15.97 21.28 17.42
N ALA A 483 16.30 22.58 17.42
CA ALA A 483 15.54 23.57 18.18
C ALA A 483 14.09 23.71 17.69
N VAL A 484 13.14 23.83 18.62
CA VAL A 484 11.73 24.13 18.31
C VAL A 484 11.37 25.54 18.80
N ASN A 485 10.94 26.41 17.88
CA ASN A 485 10.58 27.79 18.14
C ASN A 485 9.16 28.07 17.65
N ASN A 486 8.29 28.61 18.52
CA ASN A 486 6.89 28.95 18.19
C ASN A 486 6.09 27.79 17.57
N GLY A 487 6.37 26.54 17.95
CA GLY A 487 5.69 25.39 17.38
C GLY A 487 6.35 24.78 16.14
N GLN A 488 7.45 25.32 15.62
CA GLN A 488 8.09 24.82 14.40
C GLN A 488 9.57 24.53 14.64
N PHE A 489 10.14 23.58 13.91
CA PHE A 489 11.59 23.41 13.87
C PHE A 489 12.25 24.72 13.41
N ALA A 490 13.36 25.09 14.06
CA ALA A 490 14.07 26.34 13.77
C ALA A 490 14.60 26.41 12.33
N PHE A 491 14.86 25.26 11.70
CA PHE A 491 15.28 25.15 10.31
C PHE A 491 14.10 25.22 9.31
N ASN A 492 12.85 25.03 9.77
CA ASN A 492 11.65 24.87 8.95
C ASN A 492 10.75 26.12 8.94
N LYS A 493 11.32 27.33 9.03
CA LYS A 493 10.48 28.55 9.01
C LYS A 493 9.84 28.80 7.63
N ASP A 494 10.49 28.34 6.57
CA ASP A 494 10.11 28.52 5.16
C ASP A 494 10.46 27.26 4.32
N ALA A 495 10.57 26.08 4.95
CA ALA A 495 11.09 24.89 4.27
C ALA A 495 10.02 24.05 3.55
N GLY A 496 8.76 24.10 4.00
CA GLY A 496 7.61 23.57 3.27
C GLY A 496 7.55 22.04 3.12
N PHE A 497 8.26 21.28 3.96
CA PHE A 497 8.20 19.81 3.94
C PHE A 497 6.80 19.27 4.26
N SER A 498 6.41 18.20 3.57
CA SER A 498 5.25 17.36 3.93
C SER A 498 5.64 16.11 4.69
N GLU A 499 6.94 15.77 4.74
CA GLU A 499 7.44 14.60 5.46
C GLU A 499 8.79 14.91 6.12
N ILE A 500 8.93 14.52 7.39
CA ILE A 500 10.18 14.67 8.15
C ILE A 500 10.52 13.32 8.79
N GLU A 501 11.72 12.82 8.52
CA GLU A 501 12.25 11.61 9.12
C GLU A 501 13.53 11.90 9.89
N LEU A 502 13.59 11.44 11.13
CA LEU A 502 14.72 11.64 12.02
C LEU A 502 15.16 10.28 12.56
N THR A 503 16.39 9.89 12.25
CA THR A 503 16.95 8.60 12.61
C THR A 503 18.18 8.78 13.50
N SER A 504 18.10 8.30 14.73
CA SER A 504 19.25 8.13 15.62
C SER A 504 19.91 6.78 15.36
N THR A 505 21.14 6.78 14.81
CA THR A 505 21.82 5.55 14.34
C THR A 505 22.58 4.79 15.43
N LEU A 506 22.90 5.42 16.57
CA LEU A 506 23.69 4.82 17.64
C LEU A 506 23.11 5.01 19.05
N GLY A 507 22.48 6.16 19.32
CA GLY A 507 21.99 6.56 20.64
C GLY A 507 20.50 6.87 20.65
N ASP A 508 20.09 7.63 21.66
CA ASP A 508 18.68 7.93 21.90
C ASP A 508 18.15 9.01 20.93
N LEU A 509 16.83 9.02 20.74
CA LEU A 509 16.09 10.15 20.18
C LEU A 509 15.16 10.71 21.26
N THR A 510 15.37 11.96 21.67
CA THR A 510 14.58 12.58 22.74
C THR A 510 13.86 13.83 22.27
N VAL A 511 12.54 13.89 22.47
CA VAL A 511 11.76 15.13 22.48
C VAL A 511 11.72 15.65 23.91
N SER A 512 12.44 16.74 24.16
CA SER A 512 12.62 17.29 25.50
C SER A 512 11.31 17.76 26.12
N ALA A 513 11.26 17.77 27.46
CA ALA A 513 10.12 18.20 28.24
C ALA A 513 9.60 19.58 27.81
N ASP A 514 8.29 19.78 27.89
CA ASP A 514 7.58 21.00 27.50
C ASP A 514 7.75 21.47 26.03
N THR A 515 8.37 20.66 25.16
CA THR A 515 8.52 20.96 23.73
C THR A 515 7.16 20.88 23.03
N LYS A 516 6.79 21.93 22.29
CA LYS A 516 5.56 21.96 21.48
C LYS A 516 5.91 22.02 20.02
N LEU A 517 5.66 20.95 19.29
CA LEU A 517 5.88 20.84 17.86
C LEU A 517 4.53 20.74 17.14
N ASN A 518 4.27 21.69 16.25
CA ASN A 518 3.11 21.73 15.37
C ASN A 518 3.58 21.44 13.94
N LEU A 519 3.11 20.34 13.38
CA LEU A 519 3.40 19.91 12.02
C LEU A 519 2.27 20.44 11.13
N VAL A 520 2.54 21.56 10.48
CA VAL A 520 1.59 22.27 9.62
C VAL A 520 2.27 22.59 8.30
N GLN A 521 1.71 22.10 7.20
CA GLN A 521 2.30 22.34 5.88
C GLN A 521 2.22 23.82 5.53
N GLN A 522 3.28 24.32 4.91
CA GLN A 522 3.30 25.64 4.28
C GLN A 522 3.46 25.45 2.78
N ASN A 523 2.71 26.23 2.01
CA ASN A 523 2.65 26.12 0.56
C ASN A 523 3.08 27.43 -0.09
N ASN A 524 3.68 27.33 -1.28
CA ASN A 524 3.91 28.50 -2.11
C ASN A 524 2.59 28.96 -2.74
N ILE A 525 2.36 30.28 -2.74
CA ILE A 525 1.22 30.89 -3.43
C ILE A 525 1.75 31.89 -4.45
N LEU A 526 1.38 31.68 -5.71
CA LEU A 526 1.69 32.59 -6.81
C LEU A 526 1.04 33.96 -6.62
N GLN A 527 1.78 35.02 -6.96
CA GLN A 527 1.29 36.40 -6.96
C GLN A 527 0.47 36.67 -8.22
N GLY A 528 -0.37 37.72 -8.21
CA GLY A 528 -1.38 37.96 -9.26
C GLY A 528 -0.85 38.30 -10.65
N ASP A 529 0.45 38.50 -10.81
CA ASP A 529 1.15 38.75 -12.07
C ASP A 529 1.87 37.52 -12.64
N PHE A 530 1.70 36.33 -12.07
CA PHE A 530 2.36 35.09 -12.50
C PHE A 530 2.20 34.78 -14.00
N LEU A 531 1.03 35.08 -14.58
CA LEU A 531 0.75 34.91 -16.02
C LEU A 531 1.73 35.67 -16.93
N GLN A 532 2.36 36.73 -16.42
CA GLN A 532 3.30 37.59 -17.17
C GLN A 532 4.78 37.24 -16.90
N GLN A 533 5.06 36.31 -15.98
CA GLN A 533 6.41 35.92 -15.63
C GLN A 533 6.98 34.99 -16.70
N ALA A 534 8.10 35.34 -17.31
CA ALA A 534 8.82 34.43 -18.21
C ALA A 534 9.29 33.18 -17.45
N SER A 535 9.53 32.06 -18.16
CA SER A 535 10.12 30.86 -17.55
C SER A 535 11.35 31.23 -16.72
N ALA A 536 11.47 30.62 -15.54
CA ALA A 536 12.50 30.91 -14.56
C ALA A 536 12.97 29.63 -13.85
N ARG A 537 14.12 29.71 -13.18
CA ARG A 537 14.72 28.56 -12.47
C ARG A 537 13.90 28.09 -11.26
N SER A 538 13.11 29.00 -10.68
CA SER A 538 12.29 28.74 -9.50
C SER A 538 11.09 29.68 -9.49
N LEU A 539 10.23 29.53 -8.49
CA LEU A 539 9.10 30.42 -8.23
C LEU A 539 9.51 31.72 -7.49
N ASP A 540 10.80 31.91 -7.23
CA ASP A 540 11.30 33.00 -6.39
C ASP A 540 10.98 34.38 -6.97
N GLY A 541 10.58 35.30 -6.08
CA GLY A 541 10.29 36.68 -6.41
C GLY A 541 8.85 36.94 -6.86
N PHE A 542 8.07 35.91 -7.22
CA PHE A 542 6.65 36.04 -7.57
C PHE A 542 5.75 34.98 -6.91
N SER A 543 6.28 34.20 -5.96
CA SER A 543 5.50 33.41 -4.99
C SER A 543 5.69 33.94 -3.57
N GLN A 544 4.93 33.39 -2.62
CA GLN A 544 5.17 33.56 -1.18
C GLN A 544 4.68 32.34 -0.40
N MET A 545 5.42 31.94 0.63
CA MET A 545 5.01 30.87 1.53
C MET A 545 3.85 31.29 2.42
N LYS A 546 2.83 30.43 2.51
CA LYS A 546 1.66 30.64 3.36
C LYS A 546 1.05 29.32 3.80
N THR A 547 0.54 29.28 5.02
CA THR A 547 -0.34 28.20 5.48
C THR A 547 -1.70 28.31 4.78
N LEU A 548 -2.08 27.29 4.02
CA LEU A 548 -3.39 27.19 3.40
C LEU A 548 -4.48 26.94 4.46
N PRO A 549 -5.75 27.31 4.19
CA PRO A 549 -6.88 26.86 5.00
C PRO A 549 -6.94 25.33 5.08
N ASP A 550 -7.49 24.79 6.17
CA ASP A 550 -7.48 23.35 6.46
C ASP A 550 -8.09 22.47 5.35
N TYR A 551 -9.05 22.98 4.56
CA TYR A 551 -9.68 22.22 3.46
C TYR A 551 -8.85 22.12 2.17
N LEU A 552 -7.69 22.78 2.10
CA LEU A 552 -6.75 22.73 0.97
C LEU A 552 -5.36 22.24 1.40
N ARG A 553 -5.18 21.90 2.67
CA ARG A 553 -3.88 21.59 3.26
C ARG A 553 -3.76 20.10 3.49
N ASN A 554 -2.61 19.51 3.15
CA ASN A 554 -2.31 18.13 3.45
C ASN A 554 -1.63 18.00 4.82
N GLY A 555 -1.66 16.78 5.38
CA GLY A 555 -0.93 16.44 6.60
C GLY A 555 0.58 16.56 6.43
N VAL A 556 1.30 16.78 7.54
CA VAL A 556 2.76 16.67 7.59
C VAL A 556 3.14 15.47 8.43
N ASP A 557 3.77 14.49 7.79
CA ASP A 557 4.16 13.24 8.41
C ASP A 557 5.48 13.39 9.17
N LEU A 558 5.60 12.69 10.30
CA LEU A 558 6.81 12.66 11.12
C LEU A 558 7.17 11.23 11.49
N SER A 559 8.37 10.80 11.10
CA SER A 559 8.96 9.53 11.52
C SER A 559 10.15 9.77 12.44
N LEU A 560 10.13 9.17 13.62
CA LEU A 560 11.20 9.21 14.61
C LEU A 560 11.71 7.77 14.80
N THR A 561 12.94 7.50 14.41
CA THR A 561 13.57 6.18 14.55
C THR A 561 14.81 6.28 15.45
N ALA A 562 15.01 5.34 16.36
CA ALA A 562 16.21 5.26 17.18
C ALA A 562 16.74 3.82 17.30
N LEU A 563 18.06 3.66 17.37
CA LEU A 563 18.65 2.36 17.70
C LEU A 563 18.31 1.97 19.15
N THR A 564 18.57 2.86 20.11
CA THR A 564 18.31 2.65 21.54
C THR A 564 16.93 3.18 21.93
N ASP A 565 16.82 4.10 22.90
CA ASP A 565 15.53 4.56 23.38
C ASP A 565 15.01 5.75 22.57
N LEU A 566 13.68 5.82 22.44
CA LEU A 566 12.96 6.97 21.92
C LEU A 566 12.08 7.53 23.03
N LYS A 567 12.30 8.79 23.43
CA LYS A 567 11.66 9.42 24.60
C LYS A 567 10.90 10.69 24.20
N LEU A 568 9.61 10.74 24.52
CA LEU A 568 8.83 11.97 24.59
C LEU A 568 8.64 12.31 26.07
N GLU A 569 9.42 13.25 26.58
CA GLU A 569 9.42 13.60 28.00
C GLU A 569 8.15 14.35 28.42
N THR A 570 7.93 14.44 29.74
CA THR A 570 6.75 15.04 30.35
C THR A 570 6.41 16.41 29.79
N GLY A 571 5.14 16.60 29.41
CA GLY A 571 4.62 17.87 28.91
C GLY A 571 5.01 18.22 27.46
N SER A 572 5.78 17.37 26.79
CA SER A 572 6.00 17.49 25.35
C SER A 572 4.70 17.28 24.56
N ARG A 573 4.56 17.91 23.40
CA ARG A 573 3.40 17.79 22.51
C ARG A 573 3.79 17.83 21.04
N ILE A 574 3.36 16.82 20.28
CA ILE A 574 3.38 16.78 18.82
C ILE A 574 1.93 16.91 18.33
N GLN A 575 1.65 17.96 17.56
CA GLN A 575 0.34 18.21 16.95
C GLN A 575 0.49 18.25 15.44
N ALA A 576 -0.17 17.34 14.75
CA ALA A 576 -0.20 17.31 13.29
C ALA A 576 -1.56 17.78 12.75
N ASP A 577 -1.57 18.08 11.46
CA ASP A 577 -2.76 18.32 10.67
C ASP A 577 -3.58 17.04 10.45
N ASN A 578 -4.80 17.19 9.92
CA ASN A 578 -5.67 16.06 9.64
C ASN A 578 -5.00 15.08 8.66
N ASN A 579 -5.26 13.78 8.83
CA ASN A 579 -4.73 12.70 7.99
C ASN A 579 -3.20 12.50 8.03
N ALA A 580 -2.48 13.20 8.93
CA ALA A 580 -1.03 13.02 9.08
C ALA A 580 -0.67 11.71 9.81
N THR A 581 0.51 11.17 9.54
CA THR A 581 1.06 10.00 10.22
C THR A 581 2.24 10.37 11.12
N ILE A 582 2.19 9.92 12.38
CA ILE A 582 3.28 10.05 13.34
C ILE A 582 3.79 8.65 13.67
N ALA A 583 5.03 8.34 13.28
CA ALA A 583 5.67 7.06 13.49
C ALA A 583 6.84 7.17 14.48
N LEU A 584 6.87 6.28 15.48
CA LEU A 584 7.94 6.15 16.46
C LEU A 584 8.46 4.72 16.39
N GLN A 585 9.75 4.54 16.14
CA GLN A 585 10.32 3.21 15.99
C GLN A 585 11.64 3.06 16.76
N THR A 586 11.83 1.92 17.41
CA THR A 586 13.14 1.50 17.92
C THR A 586 13.53 0.12 17.43
N SER A 587 14.84 -0.17 17.42
CA SER A 587 15.35 -1.50 17.05
C SER A 587 15.93 -2.30 18.22
N ALA A 588 16.59 -1.65 19.17
CA ALA A 588 17.23 -2.28 20.32
C ALA A 588 16.74 -1.78 21.69
N GLY A 589 16.33 -0.52 21.82
CA GLY A 589 15.79 0.04 23.07
C GLY A 589 14.25 0.12 23.10
N GLY A 590 13.71 0.86 24.07
CA GLY A 590 12.27 1.05 24.28
C GLY A 590 11.73 2.39 23.78
N ILE A 591 10.40 2.53 23.73
CA ILE A 591 9.72 3.79 23.44
C ILE A 591 9.04 4.27 24.72
N PHE A 592 9.34 5.49 25.17
CA PHE A 592 8.69 6.12 26.32
C PHE A 592 7.96 7.38 25.90
N VAL A 593 6.68 7.49 26.21
CA VAL A 593 5.87 8.68 25.95
C VAL A 593 5.17 9.11 27.23
N ASP A 594 5.50 10.31 27.73
CA ASP A 594 4.81 10.97 28.85
C ASP A 594 4.31 12.37 28.42
N GLY A 595 3.96 12.50 27.14
CA GLY A 595 3.46 13.72 26.51
C GLY A 595 2.26 13.46 25.61
N ALA A 596 1.89 14.45 24.78
CA ALA A 596 0.73 14.35 23.89
C ALA A 596 1.13 14.21 22.42
N ILE A 597 0.54 13.26 21.71
CA ILE A 597 0.60 13.14 20.25
C ILE A 597 -0.82 13.24 19.70
N SER A 598 -1.06 14.18 18.79
CA SER A 598 -2.35 14.34 18.12
C SER A 598 -2.18 14.37 16.61
N ALA A 599 -2.84 13.43 15.93
CA ALA A 599 -2.91 13.31 14.48
C ALA A 599 -4.36 13.01 14.05
N PRO A 600 -5.25 14.03 14.08
CA PRO A 600 -6.69 13.82 13.86
C PRO A 600 -6.97 13.13 12.53
N SER A 601 -7.82 12.10 12.54
CA SER A 601 -8.15 11.29 11.35
C SER A 601 -6.93 10.67 10.63
N GLY A 602 -5.74 10.71 11.24
CA GLY A 602 -4.50 10.16 10.72
C GLY A 602 -4.06 8.90 11.47
N ALA A 603 -2.76 8.70 11.64
CA ALA A 603 -2.23 7.52 12.31
C ALA A 603 -1.13 7.85 13.33
N ILE A 604 -1.10 7.12 14.45
CA ILE A 604 0.01 7.09 15.40
C ILE A 604 0.52 5.66 15.45
N ASN A 605 1.71 5.44 14.92
CA ASN A 605 2.33 4.11 14.84
C ASN A 605 3.55 4.06 15.77
N MET A 606 3.58 3.13 16.72
CA MET A 606 4.74 2.87 17.56
C MET A 606 5.18 1.43 17.39
N ALA A 607 6.45 1.22 17.05
CA ALA A 607 6.97 -0.10 16.78
C ALA A 607 8.33 -0.34 17.41
N ILE A 608 8.47 -1.47 18.11
CA ILE A 608 9.79 -2.04 18.41
C ILE A 608 10.03 -3.12 17.36
N LYS A 609 10.85 -2.82 16.36
CA LYS A 609 11.21 -3.72 15.25
C LYS A 609 12.59 -4.29 15.46
N ALA A 610 12.68 -5.56 15.79
CA ALA A 610 13.94 -6.08 16.29
C ALA A 610 14.90 -6.53 15.18
N ASP A 611 16.13 -6.02 15.23
CA ASP A 611 17.20 -6.50 14.36
C ASP A 611 17.50 -7.98 14.61
N SER A 612 17.96 -8.66 13.56
CA SER A 612 18.32 -10.08 13.63
C SER A 612 19.47 -10.30 14.61
N GLY A 613 19.28 -11.19 15.59
CA GLY A 613 20.33 -11.59 16.53
C GLY A 613 20.38 -10.83 17.86
N LEU A 614 19.55 -9.81 18.07
CA LEU A 614 19.35 -9.21 19.40
C LEU A 614 18.73 -10.25 20.36
N GLU A 615 19.03 -10.16 21.66
CA GLU A 615 18.49 -11.06 22.69
C GLU A 615 17.16 -10.52 23.27
N TYR A 616 16.45 -11.34 24.05
CA TYR A 616 15.31 -10.88 24.85
C TYR A 616 15.79 -9.92 25.95
N ASP A 617 15.14 -8.76 26.06
CA ASP A 617 15.34 -7.79 27.15
C ASP A 617 14.03 -7.61 27.93
N ALA A 618 14.06 -7.94 29.22
CA ALA A 618 12.91 -7.86 30.10
C ALA A 618 12.53 -6.42 30.51
N SER A 619 13.34 -5.42 30.17
CA SER A 619 13.07 -4.00 30.41
C SER A 619 12.56 -3.25 29.16
N GLN A 620 12.61 -3.90 27.99
CA GLN A 620 12.20 -3.29 26.74
C GLN A 620 10.67 -3.18 26.65
N ALA A 621 10.16 -1.98 26.43
CA ALA A 621 8.72 -1.74 26.30
C ALA A 621 8.41 -0.52 25.44
N ILE A 622 7.21 -0.52 24.84
CA ILE A 622 6.47 0.70 24.53
C ILE A 622 5.72 1.08 25.81
N TRP A 623 6.11 2.19 26.42
CA TRP A 623 5.63 2.63 27.72
C TRP A 623 4.97 4.00 27.61
N LEU A 624 3.67 4.07 27.89
CA LEU A 624 2.91 5.31 27.99
C LEU A 624 2.75 5.69 29.46
N GLY A 625 3.39 6.79 29.87
CA GLY A 625 3.34 7.30 31.24
C GLY A 625 2.00 7.93 31.64
N GLU A 626 1.84 8.27 32.92
CA GLU A 626 0.63 8.89 33.50
C GLU A 626 0.09 10.11 32.71
N HIS A 627 0.95 10.88 32.03
CA HIS A 627 0.55 12.07 31.27
C HIS A 627 0.42 11.84 29.76
N ALA A 628 0.56 10.60 29.29
CA ALA A 628 0.51 10.28 27.88
C ALA A 628 -0.90 10.47 27.30
N GLU A 629 -1.02 11.26 26.23
CA GLU A 629 -2.28 11.44 25.49
C GLU A 629 -2.04 11.22 23.99
N LEU A 630 -2.54 10.10 23.46
CA LEU A 630 -2.51 9.78 22.04
C LEU A 630 -3.91 9.97 21.45
N SER A 631 -4.05 10.80 20.42
CA SER A 631 -5.35 11.06 19.81
C SER A 631 -5.29 11.12 18.28
N THR A 632 -6.11 10.29 17.65
CA THR A 632 -6.41 10.34 16.21
C THR A 632 -7.91 10.56 15.98
N ALA A 633 -8.60 11.16 16.95
CA ALA A 633 -10.04 11.42 16.89
C ALA A 633 -10.45 12.16 15.60
N GLY A 634 -11.70 11.92 15.17
CA GLY A 634 -12.24 12.45 13.93
C GLY A 634 -12.24 13.98 13.88
N ALA A 635 -12.04 14.52 12.68
CA ALA A 635 -11.95 15.95 12.44
C ALA A 635 -13.09 16.48 11.54
N VAL A 636 -13.41 17.77 11.71
CA VAL A 636 -14.38 18.47 10.84
C VAL A 636 -13.63 19.43 9.94
N VAL A 637 -13.73 19.23 8.62
CA VAL A 637 -13.15 20.10 7.60
C VAL A 637 -14.25 20.94 6.99
N THR A 638 -14.27 22.24 7.31
CA THR A 638 -15.31 23.15 6.80
C THR A 638 -14.87 23.82 5.50
N HIS A 639 -15.73 23.79 4.48
CA HIS A 639 -15.51 24.53 3.24
C HIS A 639 -16.00 25.98 3.36
N PRO A 640 -15.50 26.91 2.53
CA PRO A 640 -16.00 28.28 2.50
C PRO A 640 -17.50 28.31 2.22
N SER A 641 -18.27 29.07 2.99
CA SER A 641 -19.70 29.23 2.77
C SER A 641 -19.96 29.82 1.38
N ASN A 642 -20.87 29.23 0.62
CA ASN A 642 -21.29 29.79 -0.67
C ASN A 642 -22.01 31.15 -0.47
N GLY A 643 -22.30 31.86 -1.56
CA GLY A 643 -23.02 33.16 -1.51
C GLY A 643 -24.43 33.11 -0.89
N LEU A 644 -24.95 31.92 -0.57
CA LEU A 644 -26.22 31.66 0.10
C LEU A 644 -26.06 31.35 1.60
N GLY A 645 -24.82 31.20 2.10
CA GLY A 645 -24.53 30.96 3.51
C GLY A 645 -24.68 29.51 3.97
N PHE A 646 -24.72 28.53 3.06
CA PHE A 646 -24.83 27.11 3.42
C PHE A 646 -23.54 26.58 4.04
N ARG A 647 -23.69 25.70 5.03
CA ARG A 647 -22.62 24.94 5.67
C ARG A 647 -22.28 23.75 4.80
N ALA A 648 -21.05 23.70 4.32
CA ALA A 648 -20.52 22.58 3.54
C ALA A 648 -19.18 22.17 4.12
N GLY A 649 -18.81 20.91 3.93
CA GLY A 649 -17.57 20.35 4.43
C GLY A 649 -17.65 18.85 4.51
N GLU A 650 -16.71 18.31 5.27
CA GLU A 650 -16.50 16.89 5.47
C GLU A 650 -16.30 16.60 6.96
N VAL A 651 -16.74 15.41 7.38
CA VAL A 651 -16.47 14.87 8.70
C VAL A 651 -15.59 13.64 8.49
N LEU A 652 -14.33 13.76 8.86
CA LEU A 652 -13.33 12.73 8.73
C LEU A 652 -13.50 11.74 9.90
N ALA A 653 -13.37 10.44 9.61
CA ALA A 653 -13.44 9.37 10.62
C ALA A 653 -12.30 9.46 11.65
N GLY A 654 -12.48 8.81 12.80
CA GLY A 654 -11.36 8.57 13.70
C GLY A 654 -10.27 7.75 12.99
N GLY A 655 -9.02 8.07 13.28
CA GLY A 655 -7.84 7.44 12.68
C GLY A 655 -7.36 6.23 13.48
N GLU A 656 -6.07 5.91 13.36
CA GLU A 656 -5.50 4.68 13.93
C GLU A 656 -4.44 4.93 14.99
N ILE A 657 -4.41 4.10 16.05
CA ILE A 657 -3.30 4.03 17.00
C ILE A 657 -2.80 2.57 17.01
N ASN A 658 -1.59 2.36 16.52
CA ASN A 658 -0.98 1.04 16.39
C ASN A 658 0.26 0.95 17.28
N LEU A 659 0.23 0.12 18.32
CA LEU A 659 1.38 -0.18 19.20
C LEU A 659 1.80 -1.64 18.96
N THR A 660 2.98 -1.85 18.38
CA THR A 660 3.47 -3.19 18.02
C THR A 660 4.86 -3.43 18.57
N THR A 661 5.07 -4.53 19.29
CA THR A 661 6.38 -4.90 19.80
C THR A 661 6.77 -6.29 19.30
N GLU A 662 7.69 -6.37 18.33
CA GLU A 662 8.28 -7.65 17.90
C GLU A 662 9.08 -8.29 19.05
N ARG A 663 9.57 -7.48 19.98
CA ARG A 663 10.13 -7.84 21.30
C ARG A 663 9.76 -6.80 22.34
N GLY A 664 9.68 -7.22 23.60
CA GLY A 664 9.31 -6.35 24.71
C GLY A 664 7.80 -6.28 24.96
N TYR A 665 7.43 -5.38 25.85
CA TYR A 665 6.08 -5.25 26.41
C TYR A 665 5.36 -4.00 25.91
N ILE A 666 4.04 -3.97 26.03
CA ILE A 666 3.25 -2.73 25.97
C ILE A 666 2.79 -2.38 27.39
N ILE A 667 3.14 -1.20 27.88
CA ILE A 667 2.77 -0.73 29.22
C ILE A 667 1.99 0.57 29.09
N LEU A 668 0.74 0.56 29.53
CA LEU A 668 -0.11 1.75 29.65
C LEU A 668 -0.27 2.04 31.14
N GLU A 669 0.32 3.12 31.63
CA GLU A 669 0.14 3.53 33.03
C GLU A 669 -1.26 4.08 33.28
N GLN A 670 -1.70 3.99 34.54
CA GLN A 670 -2.89 4.70 35.00
C GLN A 670 -2.75 6.20 34.73
N GLY A 671 -3.67 6.77 33.93
CA GLY A 671 -3.65 8.18 33.52
C GLY A 671 -3.41 8.37 32.02
N SER A 672 -2.71 7.43 31.38
CA SER A 672 -2.50 7.42 29.94
C SER A 672 -3.84 7.30 29.18
N LYS A 673 -3.95 7.94 28.01
CA LYS A 673 -5.17 7.95 27.19
C LYS A 673 -4.90 7.72 25.72
N LEU A 674 -5.70 6.86 25.11
CA LEU A 674 -5.74 6.63 23.67
C LEU A 674 -7.16 6.92 23.17
N ASP A 675 -7.31 7.85 22.22
CA ASP A 675 -8.62 8.27 21.69
C ASP A 675 -8.67 8.24 20.16
N VAL A 676 -9.52 7.36 19.63
CA VAL A 676 -9.82 7.19 18.21
C VAL A 676 -11.30 7.50 17.90
N SER A 677 -11.99 8.25 18.76
CA SER A 677 -13.43 8.52 18.61
C SER A 677 -13.75 9.26 17.30
N GLY A 678 -14.91 8.97 16.72
CA GLY A 678 -15.47 9.74 15.61
C GLY A 678 -15.98 11.11 16.07
N THR A 679 -16.38 11.95 15.11
CA THR A 679 -16.91 13.30 15.38
C THR A 679 -18.17 13.56 14.55
N GLN A 680 -18.79 14.73 14.74
CA GLN A 680 -19.97 15.12 13.96
C GLN A 680 -20.04 16.62 13.71
N ALA A 681 -20.67 16.99 12.60
CA ALA A 681 -20.96 18.37 12.23
C ALA A 681 -22.34 18.50 11.57
N GLU A 682 -22.89 19.71 11.51
CA GLU A 682 -24.10 19.99 10.72
C GLU A 682 -23.75 20.60 9.37
N PHE A 683 -24.20 19.96 8.29
CA PHE A 683 -24.07 20.46 6.93
C PHE A 683 -25.44 20.60 6.26
N ASP A 684 -25.55 21.51 5.30
CA ASP A 684 -26.77 21.71 4.52
C ASP A 684 -26.69 20.86 3.25
N LEU A 685 -27.27 19.65 3.30
CA LEU A 685 -27.18 18.65 2.23
C LEU A 685 -28.35 18.79 1.24
N THR A 686 -28.12 18.37 0.00
CA THR A 686 -29.11 18.44 -1.08
C THR A 686 -30.12 17.31 -0.94
N VAL A 687 -31.42 17.63 -0.92
CA VAL A 687 -32.52 16.66 -0.85
C VAL A 687 -33.45 16.83 -2.05
N ALA A 688 -33.80 15.73 -2.71
CA ALA A 688 -34.75 15.73 -3.82
C ALA A 688 -36.17 16.05 -3.34
N ASP A 689 -36.86 16.98 -4.02
CA ASP A 689 -38.28 17.21 -3.79
C ASP A 689 -39.12 16.16 -4.55
N ASN A 690 -40.01 15.48 -3.84
CA ASN A 690 -40.92 14.47 -4.40
C ASN A 690 -42.06 15.06 -5.24
N SER A 691 -42.23 16.39 -5.26
CA SER A 691 -43.39 17.06 -5.87
C SER A 691 -43.05 18.03 -7.01
N THR A 692 -41.79 18.45 -7.15
CA THR A 692 -41.30 19.26 -8.27
C THR A 692 -39.89 18.81 -8.68
N SER A 693 -39.47 19.09 -9.92
CA SER A 693 -38.10 18.81 -10.40
C SER A 693 -36.98 19.63 -9.69
N GLY A 694 -37.26 20.19 -8.51
CA GLY A 694 -36.34 20.99 -7.72
C GLY A 694 -35.55 20.18 -6.69
N PHE A 695 -34.58 20.86 -6.10
CA PHE A 695 -33.81 20.43 -4.93
C PHE A 695 -34.02 21.46 -3.82
N HIS A 696 -33.94 21.03 -2.57
CA HIS A 696 -33.81 21.94 -1.43
C HIS A 696 -32.65 21.49 -0.53
N TYR A 697 -32.13 22.43 0.25
CA TYR A 697 -31.06 22.14 1.21
C TYR A 697 -31.64 21.93 2.60
N GLN A 698 -31.20 20.87 3.27
CA GLN A 698 -31.62 20.53 4.62
C GLN A 698 -30.40 20.40 5.54
N ALA A 699 -30.46 21.09 6.67
CA ALA A 699 -29.52 20.90 7.77
C ALA A 699 -29.58 19.46 8.26
N THR A 700 -28.48 18.74 8.10
CA THR A 700 -28.33 17.33 8.45
C THR A 700 -27.08 17.17 9.32
N THR A 701 -27.21 16.49 10.45
CA THR A 701 -26.05 16.06 11.24
C THR A 701 -25.35 14.94 10.48
N VAL A 702 -24.10 15.17 10.11
CA VAL A 702 -23.21 14.19 9.51
C VAL A 702 -22.25 13.76 10.61
N GLY A 703 -22.33 12.50 11.02
CA GLY A 703 -21.34 11.87 11.89
C GLY A 703 -20.33 11.05 11.10
N SER A 704 -19.18 10.82 11.70
CA SER A 704 -18.17 9.88 11.21
C SER A 704 -18.09 8.65 12.08
N ASP A 705 -17.53 7.59 11.53
CA ASP A 705 -17.14 6.42 12.31
C ASP A 705 -15.96 6.76 13.22
N ALA A 706 -15.82 5.98 14.29
CA ALA A 706 -14.61 5.94 15.09
C ALA A 706 -13.54 5.08 14.40
N GLY A 707 -12.30 5.30 14.80
CA GLY A 707 -11.14 4.61 14.29
C GLY A 707 -10.79 3.36 15.09
N LYS A 708 -9.49 3.03 15.07
CA LYS A 708 -8.98 1.72 15.51
C LYS A 708 -7.81 1.86 16.48
N ILE A 709 -7.81 1.03 17.53
CA ILE A 709 -6.64 0.82 18.40
C ILE A 709 -6.15 -0.62 18.23
N THR A 710 -4.85 -0.78 17.93
CA THR A 710 -4.19 -2.08 17.88
C THR A 710 -3.05 -2.14 18.90
N LEU A 711 -3.09 -3.15 19.77
CA LEU A 711 -2.09 -3.45 20.77
C LEU A 711 -1.56 -4.85 20.51
N SER A 712 -0.37 -4.97 19.93
CA SER A 712 0.21 -6.26 19.55
C SER A 712 1.57 -6.46 20.20
N ALA A 713 1.66 -7.38 21.15
CA ALA A 713 2.89 -7.65 21.89
C ALA A 713 3.39 -9.08 21.72
N SER A 714 4.70 -9.26 21.55
CA SER A 714 5.35 -10.56 21.58
C SER A 714 5.57 -11.11 23.01
N GLU A 715 5.70 -10.24 24.00
CA GLU A 715 6.03 -10.63 25.39
C GLU A 715 4.87 -10.54 26.36
N GLY A 716 4.01 -9.54 26.24
CA GLY A 716 2.93 -9.29 27.19
C GLY A 716 2.59 -7.81 27.26
N ALA A 717 1.55 -7.48 28.02
CA ALA A 717 1.11 -6.10 28.17
C ALA A 717 0.44 -5.84 29.52
N VAL A 718 0.59 -4.60 30.00
CA VAL A 718 -0.11 -4.04 31.14
C VAL A 718 -0.96 -2.88 30.64
N LEU A 719 -2.27 -2.95 30.83
CA LEU A 719 -3.24 -2.05 30.21
C LEU A 719 -4.00 -1.23 31.27
N ASP A 720 -3.30 -0.46 32.12
CA ASP A 720 -3.94 0.36 33.16
C ASP A 720 -4.45 1.73 32.62
N GLY A 721 -4.28 1.99 31.31
CA GLY A 721 -4.65 3.23 30.63
C GLY A 721 -6.08 3.27 30.09
N GLN A 722 -6.58 4.46 29.75
CA GLN A 722 -7.92 4.65 29.19
C GLN A 722 -7.92 4.53 27.66
N LEU A 723 -8.71 3.59 27.13
CA LEU A 723 -8.95 3.40 25.69
C LEU A 723 -10.33 3.93 25.31
N THR A 724 -10.44 4.77 24.27
CA THR A 724 -11.73 5.33 23.81
C THR A 724 -11.88 5.26 22.29
N GLY A 725 -13.03 4.78 21.82
CA GLY A 725 -13.37 4.71 20.39
C GLY A 725 -14.87 4.84 20.18
N ARG A 726 -15.44 6.03 20.44
CA ARG A 726 -16.89 6.25 20.35
C ARG A 726 -17.30 6.76 18.97
N ALA A 727 -18.39 6.25 18.42
CA ALA A 727 -18.95 6.73 17.16
C ALA A 727 -19.28 8.23 17.21
N GLY A 728 -19.13 8.94 16.08
CA GLY A 728 -19.48 10.36 15.99
C GLY A 728 -20.98 10.64 16.09
N SER A 729 -21.81 9.66 15.71
CA SER A 729 -23.27 9.68 15.89
C SER A 729 -23.82 8.27 16.17
N ASN A 730 -25.08 8.16 16.58
CA ASN A 730 -25.72 6.86 16.86
C ASN A 730 -25.93 5.97 15.61
N THR A 731 -25.73 6.51 14.40
CA THR A 731 -25.82 5.73 13.15
C THR A 731 -24.45 5.37 12.59
N ASN A 732 -23.36 5.81 13.22
CA ASN A 732 -21.99 5.52 12.79
C ASN A 732 -21.40 4.35 13.57
N GLU A 733 -20.34 3.77 13.04
CA GLU A 733 -19.60 2.70 13.73
C GLU A 733 -18.77 3.25 14.88
N ALA A 734 -18.84 2.54 16.01
CA ALA A 734 -17.91 2.78 17.11
C ALA A 734 -16.63 1.96 16.89
N GLY A 735 -15.58 2.30 17.60
CA GLY A 735 -14.22 1.93 17.25
C GLY A 735 -13.96 0.44 17.35
N ARG A 736 -12.86 0.04 16.71
CA ARG A 736 -12.31 -1.31 16.78
C ARG A 736 -11.13 -1.37 17.74
N LEU A 737 -11.11 -2.40 18.60
CA LEU A 737 -10.01 -2.70 19.51
C LEU A 737 -9.44 -4.08 19.18
N ASP A 738 -8.18 -4.09 18.74
CA ASP A 738 -7.42 -5.31 18.48
C ASP A 738 -6.37 -5.49 19.57
N ILE A 739 -6.43 -6.61 20.30
CA ILE A 739 -5.43 -6.99 21.30
C ILE A 739 -4.82 -8.33 20.88
N ALA A 740 -3.51 -8.33 20.65
CA ALA A 740 -2.78 -9.50 20.20
C ALA A 740 -1.60 -9.81 21.13
N LEU A 741 -1.50 -11.08 21.52
CA LEU A 741 -0.30 -11.67 22.10
C LEU A 741 0.27 -12.65 21.06
N ASP A 742 1.22 -12.18 20.26
CA ASP A 742 1.67 -12.87 19.06
C ASP A 742 3.18 -13.06 19.07
N ARG A 743 3.62 -14.27 19.44
CA ARG A 743 5.05 -14.64 19.42
C ARG A 743 5.60 -14.91 18.02
N THR A 744 4.74 -15.03 17.00
CA THR A 744 5.18 -15.19 15.60
C THR A 744 5.84 -13.92 15.06
N LEU A 745 5.58 -12.76 15.70
CA LEU A 745 6.23 -11.49 15.39
C LEU A 745 7.72 -11.46 15.76
N ARG A 746 8.19 -12.39 16.60
CA ARG A 746 9.59 -12.41 17.01
C ARG A 746 10.48 -12.80 15.82
N ASN A 747 11.40 -11.92 15.45
CA ASN A 747 12.53 -12.24 14.58
C ASN A 747 13.63 -13.02 15.35
N VAL A 748 13.28 -14.20 15.90
CA VAL A 748 14.19 -15.01 16.72
C VAL A 748 15.22 -15.77 15.88
N ASN A 749 16.45 -15.81 16.38
CA ASN A 749 17.45 -16.76 15.88
C ASN A 749 17.06 -18.18 16.34
N PRO A 750 16.85 -19.15 15.43
CA PRO A 750 16.42 -20.51 15.76
C PRO A 750 17.36 -21.27 16.71
N ASP A 751 18.61 -20.80 16.89
CA ASP A 751 19.60 -21.42 17.77
C ASP A 751 19.44 -21.07 19.27
N ARG A 752 18.47 -20.22 19.65
CA ARG A 752 18.29 -19.77 21.05
C ARG A 752 16.84 -19.86 21.52
N PRO A 753 16.52 -20.71 22.52
CA PRO A 753 15.14 -20.95 22.95
C PRO A 753 14.51 -19.73 23.64
N LEU A 754 13.21 -19.56 23.40
CA LEU A 754 12.32 -18.61 24.09
C LEU A 754 12.20 -18.92 25.59
N ALA A 755 11.67 -17.97 26.36
CA ALA A 755 11.17 -18.29 27.69
C ALA A 755 10.04 -19.32 27.57
N ASP A 756 10.23 -20.45 28.25
CA ASP A 756 9.39 -21.66 28.27
C ASP A 756 8.07 -21.38 29.02
N THR A 757 7.20 -20.54 28.46
CA THR A 757 5.91 -20.19 29.09
C THR A 757 4.77 -20.28 28.08
N ASP A 758 3.64 -20.81 28.54
CA ASP A 758 2.35 -20.61 27.87
C ASP A 758 2.05 -19.12 27.73
N ILE A 759 1.24 -18.77 26.73
CA ILE A 759 0.79 -17.41 26.51
C ILE A 759 -0.74 -17.32 26.62
N ALA A 760 -1.24 -16.30 27.30
CA ALA A 760 -2.68 -16.15 27.53
C ALA A 760 -3.12 -14.69 27.53
N ILE A 761 -4.29 -14.43 26.92
CA ILE A 761 -5.08 -13.23 27.20
C ILE A 761 -6.13 -13.60 28.25
N ASN A 762 -5.99 -13.03 29.46
CA ASN A 762 -6.92 -13.20 30.57
C ASN A 762 -8.03 -12.14 30.48
N VAL A 763 -9.27 -12.55 30.25
CA VAL A 763 -10.43 -11.65 30.27
C VAL A 763 -11.05 -11.68 31.66
N VAL A 764 -11.09 -10.52 32.33
CA VAL A 764 -11.69 -10.31 33.66
C VAL A 764 -12.86 -9.33 33.56
N GLN A 765 -13.77 -9.35 34.53
CA GLN A 765 -14.90 -8.41 34.50
C GLN A 765 -14.47 -6.97 34.76
N HIS A 766 -13.60 -6.76 35.75
CA HIS A 766 -13.32 -5.44 36.31
C HIS A 766 -11.85 -5.06 36.12
N ASP A 767 -11.58 -3.77 36.20
CA ASP A 767 -10.24 -3.22 36.30
C ASP A 767 -9.57 -3.65 37.62
N LYS A 768 -8.27 -3.90 37.52
CA LYS A 768 -7.32 -4.01 38.62
C LYS A 768 -6.04 -3.37 38.13
N THR A 769 -5.53 -2.37 38.84
CA THR A 769 -4.18 -1.83 38.59
C THR A 769 -3.15 -2.96 38.61
N LEU A 770 -2.53 -3.22 37.47
CA LEU A 770 -1.60 -4.34 37.27
C LEU A 770 -0.15 -3.90 37.47
N LEU A 771 0.18 -2.67 37.06
CA LEU A 771 1.53 -2.14 37.20
C LEU A 771 1.84 -1.80 38.66
N ASP A 772 3.07 -2.07 39.08
CA ASP A 772 3.55 -1.62 40.39
C ASP A 772 3.69 -0.08 40.37
N ALA A 773 3.18 0.60 41.40
CA ALA A 773 3.16 2.06 41.46
C ALA A 773 4.56 2.70 41.50
N ASP A 774 5.58 1.93 41.87
CA ASP A 774 6.98 2.36 41.88
C ASP A 774 7.73 2.00 40.57
N ALA A 775 7.11 1.31 39.61
CA ALA A 775 7.75 0.90 38.37
C ALA A 775 7.99 2.10 37.43
N GLN A 776 9.15 2.13 36.78
CA GLN A 776 9.52 3.20 35.84
C GLN A 776 9.97 2.63 34.50
N PHE A 777 9.94 3.46 33.46
CA PHE A 777 10.52 3.09 32.16
C PHE A 777 11.99 2.67 32.30
N GLY A 778 12.32 1.52 31.70
CA GLY A 778 13.65 0.89 31.79
C GLY A 778 13.82 -0.05 32.98
N ASP A 779 12.85 -0.14 33.89
CA ASP A 779 12.84 -1.20 34.91
C ASP A 779 12.54 -2.56 34.27
N VAL A 780 13.04 -3.62 34.92
CA VAL A 780 12.71 -5.00 34.53
C VAL A 780 11.24 -5.26 34.83
N ILE A 781 10.46 -5.59 33.80
CA ILE A 781 9.06 -5.96 33.93
C ILE A 781 8.98 -7.31 34.67
N SER A 782 8.08 -7.40 35.65
CA SER A 782 7.85 -8.63 36.40
C SER A 782 7.54 -9.80 35.46
N SER A 783 8.17 -10.95 35.70
CA SER A 783 7.96 -12.17 34.92
C SER A 783 6.52 -12.71 35.00
N THR A 784 5.69 -12.17 35.90
CA THR A 784 4.24 -12.47 35.95
C THR A 784 3.46 -11.89 34.78
N HIS A 785 3.99 -10.87 34.10
CA HIS A 785 3.39 -10.29 32.89
C HIS A 785 3.96 -10.91 31.61
N THR A 786 5.03 -11.70 31.69
CA THR A 786 5.57 -12.42 30.53
C THR A 786 4.60 -13.51 30.09
N GLY A 787 4.23 -13.49 28.81
CA GLY A 787 3.23 -14.37 28.22
C GLY A 787 1.80 -14.02 28.61
N HIS A 788 1.53 -12.87 29.23
CA HIS A 788 0.19 -12.55 29.72
C HIS A 788 -0.24 -11.14 29.34
N ILE A 789 -1.50 -11.01 28.94
CA ILE A 789 -2.23 -9.73 28.85
C ILE A 789 -3.52 -9.91 29.64
N GLU A 790 -3.79 -9.04 30.61
CA GLU A 790 -5.08 -9.01 31.31
C GLU A 790 -5.94 -7.89 30.71
N VAL A 791 -7.19 -8.20 30.37
CA VAL A 791 -8.14 -7.32 29.69
C VAL A 791 -9.44 -7.23 30.48
N SER A 792 -9.87 -6.01 30.77
CA SER A 792 -11.10 -5.72 31.51
C SER A 792 -12.30 -5.54 30.58
N ALA A 793 -13.34 -6.35 30.79
CA ALA A 793 -14.60 -6.21 30.05
C ALA A 793 -15.31 -4.87 30.36
N ASP A 794 -15.23 -4.38 31.61
CA ASP A 794 -15.78 -3.08 32.02
C ASP A 794 -15.09 -1.91 31.30
N GLU A 795 -13.79 -1.99 31.05
CA GLU A 795 -13.02 -0.93 30.37
C GLU A 795 -13.31 -0.89 28.88
N ILE A 796 -13.39 -2.05 28.22
CA ILE A 796 -13.80 -2.14 26.80
C ILE A 796 -15.18 -1.50 26.63
N ALA A 797 -16.13 -1.82 27.51
CA ALA A 797 -17.47 -1.25 27.48
C ALA A 797 -17.46 0.27 27.75
N ALA A 798 -16.66 0.75 28.71
CA ALA A 798 -16.53 2.17 29.03
C ALA A 798 -15.89 2.99 27.89
N GLY A 799 -14.93 2.38 27.18
CA GLY A 799 -14.27 2.93 25.99
C GLY A 799 -15.20 3.07 24.79
N GLY A 800 -16.29 2.29 24.76
CA GLY A 800 -17.34 2.39 23.76
C GLY A 800 -17.05 1.67 22.44
N PHE A 801 -16.12 0.72 22.44
CA PHE A 801 -15.80 -0.09 21.27
C PHE A 801 -16.99 -0.96 20.87
N SER A 802 -17.21 -1.09 19.56
CA SER A 802 -18.25 -1.99 19.02
C SER A 802 -17.69 -3.22 18.34
N ASP A 803 -16.39 -3.22 18.03
CA ASP A 803 -15.69 -4.30 17.35
C ASP A 803 -14.45 -4.68 18.19
N LEU A 804 -14.37 -5.94 18.62
CA LEU A 804 -13.32 -6.43 19.51
C LEU A 804 -12.67 -7.67 18.92
N HIS A 805 -11.35 -7.64 18.76
CA HIS A 805 -10.56 -8.78 18.34
C HIS A 805 -9.53 -9.14 19.42
N LEU A 806 -9.56 -10.39 19.86
CA LEU A 806 -8.56 -10.98 20.76
C LEU A 806 -7.80 -12.05 19.99
N ASN A 807 -6.48 -11.88 19.88
CA ASN A 807 -5.63 -12.77 19.09
C ASN A 807 -4.50 -13.34 19.94
N VAL A 808 -4.35 -14.66 19.95
CA VAL A 808 -3.23 -15.32 20.62
C VAL A 808 -2.57 -16.30 19.67
N ARG A 809 -1.33 -15.98 19.29
CA ARG A 809 -0.56 -16.72 18.30
C ARG A 809 0.81 -17.06 18.84
N ASN A 810 1.24 -18.27 18.51
CA ASN A 810 2.50 -18.78 18.99
C ASN A 810 3.37 -19.29 17.84
N ASP A 811 4.68 -19.13 18.01
CA ASP A 811 5.80 -19.66 17.23
C ASP A 811 5.86 -21.19 17.05
N PRO A 812 5.24 -21.90 16.08
CA PRO A 812 5.43 -23.35 15.99
C PRO A 812 6.88 -23.75 15.64
N ASN A 813 7.66 -22.86 15.02
CA ASN A 813 9.04 -23.07 14.58
C ASN A 813 10.10 -22.53 15.56
N ALA A 814 9.73 -21.75 16.57
CA ALA A 814 10.66 -21.24 17.60
C ALA A 814 11.33 -22.35 18.43
N ILE A 815 10.94 -23.60 18.24
CA ILE A 815 11.50 -24.80 18.89
C ILE A 815 12.22 -25.68 17.89
N SER A 816 13.24 -25.16 17.19
CA SER A 816 14.24 -26.02 16.55
C SER A 816 15.54 -26.01 17.35
N ASN A 817 15.51 -26.44 18.62
CA ASN A 817 16.75 -26.85 19.27
C ASN A 817 17.03 -28.32 18.92
N PRO A 818 18.03 -28.64 18.06
CA PRO A 818 18.37 -30.02 17.73
C PRO A 818 19.02 -30.78 18.90
N SER A 819 19.33 -30.11 20.02
CA SER A 819 20.04 -30.67 21.16
C SER A 819 19.18 -31.04 22.36
N ALA A 820 17.89 -30.70 22.38
CA ALA A 820 16.95 -31.25 23.36
C ALA A 820 16.51 -32.64 22.88
N ALA A 821 16.59 -33.64 23.76
CA ALA A 821 16.22 -35.01 23.41
C ALA A 821 14.84 -35.03 22.75
N ALA A 822 14.73 -35.75 21.63
CA ALA A 822 13.57 -35.83 20.73
C ALA A 822 12.28 -36.45 21.33
N ASN A 823 11.99 -36.23 22.62
CA ASN A 823 10.92 -36.94 23.33
C ASN A 823 10.00 -36.06 24.22
N GLU A 824 10.21 -34.75 24.32
CA GLU A 824 9.27 -33.83 24.98
C GLU A 824 9.18 -32.52 24.17
N GLN A 825 8.59 -32.56 22.97
CA GLN A 825 8.02 -31.35 22.38
C GLN A 825 6.76 -31.06 23.19
N VAL A 826 6.82 -30.08 24.09
CA VAL A 826 5.60 -29.48 24.65
C VAL A 826 5.22 -28.36 23.69
N PRO A 827 4.13 -28.50 22.91
CA PRO A 827 3.65 -27.40 22.08
C PRO A 827 3.13 -26.30 23.00
N TYR A 828 3.87 -25.20 23.10
CA TYR A 828 3.45 -24.03 23.87
C TYR A 828 2.04 -23.57 23.46
N THR A 829 1.18 -23.34 24.44
CA THR A 829 -0.24 -23.02 24.18
C THR A 829 -0.48 -21.53 24.14
N GLY A 830 -1.39 -21.11 23.26
CA GLY A 830 -1.90 -19.75 23.20
C GLY A 830 -3.37 -19.72 23.55
N SER A 831 -3.75 -19.23 24.72
CA SER A 831 -5.13 -19.27 25.21
C SER A 831 -5.80 -17.92 25.35
N VAL A 832 -7.13 -17.91 25.21
CA VAL A 832 -7.98 -16.85 25.77
C VAL A 832 -8.73 -17.42 26.97
N ASP A 833 -8.42 -16.89 28.15
CA ASP A 833 -8.86 -17.41 29.43
C ASP A 833 -9.86 -16.45 30.08
N PHE A 834 -11.10 -16.89 30.24
CA PHE A 834 -12.10 -16.15 31.00
C PHE A 834 -11.94 -16.45 32.49
N VAL A 835 -11.65 -15.44 33.30
CA VAL A 835 -11.32 -15.61 34.73
C VAL A 835 -12.50 -15.15 35.59
N GLY A 836 -13.15 -16.09 36.28
CA GLY A 836 -14.33 -15.81 37.11
C GLY A 836 -15.61 -15.55 36.30
N ASP A 837 -16.44 -14.62 36.76
CA ASP A 837 -17.59 -14.16 35.99
C ASP A 837 -17.13 -13.10 34.97
N VAL A 838 -17.57 -13.21 33.72
CA VAL A 838 -17.27 -12.23 32.66
C VAL A 838 -18.52 -11.96 31.84
N THR A 839 -18.82 -10.69 31.59
CA THR A 839 -19.80 -10.22 30.60
C THR A 839 -19.09 -9.31 29.62
N LEU A 840 -18.76 -9.84 28.45
CA LEU A 840 -18.09 -9.13 27.37
C LEU A 840 -19.11 -8.77 26.30
N SER A 841 -19.18 -7.49 25.92
CA SER A 841 -20.17 -7.01 24.95
C SER A 841 -19.54 -6.05 23.96
N ALA A 842 -19.78 -6.27 22.67
CA ALA A 842 -19.37 -5.39 21.58
C ALA A 842 -20.50 -5.41 20.52
N ALA A 843 -21.01 -4.25 20.12
CA ALA A 843 -22.27 -4.20 19.36
C ALA A 843 -22.19 -4.80 17.94
N LYS A 844 -21.03 -4.71 17.29
CA LYS A 844 -20.77 -5.18 15.93
C LYS A 844 -20.20 -6.60 15.95
N SER A 845 -19.02 -6.78 16.56
CA SER A 845 -18.31 -8.06 16.50
C SER A 845 -17.46 -8.36 17.74
N ILE A 846 -17.39 -9.65 18.08
CA ILE A 846 -16.37 -10.23 18.96
C ILE A 846 -15.69 -11.35 18.14
N ASP A 847 -14.40 -11.19 17.85
CA ASP A 847 -13.54 -12.18 17.18
C ASP A 847 -12.48 -12.67 18.18
N ILE A 848 -12.50 -13.97 18.50
CA ILE A 848 -11.50 -14.62 19.35
C ILE A 848 -10.73 -15.62 18.49
N ASP A 849 -9.50 -15.25 18.14
CA ASP A 849 -8.55 -16.05 17.36
C ASP A 849 -7.54 -16.70 18.32
N SER A 850 -7.86 -17.91 18.78
CA SER A 850 -7.03 -18.72 19.66
C SER A 850 -7.37 -20.20 19.52
N ASN A 851 -6.35 -21.05 19.65
CA ASN A 851 -6.52 -22.50 19.61
C ASN A 851 -6.97 -23.12 20.93
N LEU A 852 -7.00 -22.34 22.02
CA LEU A 852 -7.42 -22.77 23.34
C LEU A 852 -8.30 -21.70 23.99
N ILE A 853 -9.57 -22.00 24.22
CA ILE A 853 -10.50 -21.10 24.91
C ILE A 853 -10.83 -21.73 26.25
N THR A 854 -10.56 -21.05 27.37
CA THR A 854 -10.78 -21.64 28.70
C THR A 854 -11.58 -20.77 29.64
N TRP A 855 -12.09 -21.43 30.69
CA TRP A 855 -12.56 -20.75 31.89
C TRP A 855 -11.79 -21.24 33.12
N SER A 856 -11.43 -20.31 34.00
CA SER A 856 -10.84 -20.60 35.30
C SER A 856 -11.52 -19.84 36.43
N ALA A 857 -11.46 -20.39 37.64
CA ALA A 857 -12.02 -19.72 38.82
C ALA A 857 -11.12 -18.54 39.24
N ASP A 858 -11.73 -17.40 39.54
CA ASP A 858 -11.01 -16.28 40.18
C ASP A 858 -10.59 -16.69 41.61
N ALA A 859 -9.28 -16.80 41.83
CA ALA A 859 -8.70 -17.19 43.11
C ALA A 859 -9.01 -16.21 44.26
N THR A 860 -9.51 -15.01 43.96
CA THR A 860 -9.74 -13.91 44.91
C THR A 860 -11.21 -13.67 45.25
N LYS A 861 -12.16 -14.24 44.50
CA LYS A 861 -13.61 -14.00 44.66
C LYS A 861 -14.43 -15.30 44.75
N SER A 862 -15.70 -15.18 45.16
CA SER A 862 -16.63 -16.31 45.25
C SER A 862 -16.94 -16.86 43.85
N ASN A 863 -16.78 -18.18 43.70
CA ASN A 863 -16.92 -19.02 42.49
C ASN A 863 -18.28 -18.93 41.76
N ALA A 864 -18.64 -17.78 41.22
CA ALA A 864 -19.56 -17.74 40.11
C ALA A 864 -18.77 -18.01 38.81
N ALA A 865 -19.41 -18.75 37.89
CA ALA A 865 -18.73 -19.43 36.81
C ALA A 865 -19.37 -19.10 35.46
N ASN A 866 -19.88 -17.87 35.29
CA ASN A 866 -20.64 -17.50 34.09
C ASN A 866 -19.81 -16.60 33.17
N VAL A 867 -19.67 -17.01 31.92
CA VAL A 867 -19.11 -16.20 30.84
C VAL A 867 -20.23 -15.85 29.88
N THR A 868 -20.50 -14.57 29.67
CA THR A 868 -21.52 -14.08 28.73
C THR A 868 -20.87 -13.24 27.64
N LEU A 869 -21.08 -13.61 26.38
CA LEU A 869 -20.65 -12.83 25.21
C LEU A 869 -21.90 -12.26 24.52
N ASN A 870 -21.95 -10.96 24.26
CA ASN A 870 -23.06 -10.33 23.53
C ASN A 870 -22.53 -9.52 22.34
N THR A 871 -22.97 -9.87 21.14
CA THR A 871 -22.52 -9.21 19.90
C THR A 871 -23.53 -9.41 18.77
N ALA A 872 -23.45 -8.67 17.68
CA ALA A 872 -24.18 -9.04 16.48
C ALA A 872 -23.49 -10.19 15.74
N TYR A 873 -22.17 -10.15 15.58
CA TYR A 873 -21.38 -11.20 14.98
C TYR A 873 -20.35 -11.77 15.95
N LEU A 874 -20.36 -13.08 16.12
CA LEU A 874 -19.42 -13.81 16.97
C LEU A 874 -18.57 -14.73 16.11
N LYS A 875 -17.24 -14.57 16.16
CA LYS A 875 -16.29 -15.46 15.52
C LYS A 875 -15.35 -16.05 16.56
N LEU A 876 -15.20 -17.37 16.56
CA LEU A 876 -14.38 -18.10 17.54
C LEU A 876 -13.59 -19.22 16.86
N GLY A 877 -12.36 -19.44 17.30
CA GLY A 877 -11.54 -20.57 16.87
C GLY A 877 -10.12 -20.13 16.53
N SER A 878 -9.42 -20.86 15.68
CA SER A 878 -8.04 -20.51 15.26
C SER A 878 -8.02 -20.25 13.76
N SER A 879 -7.36 -19.18 13.34
CA SER A 879 -7.06 -18.88 11.94
C SER A 879 -5.80 -19.58 11.43
N LEU A 880 -5.03 -20.22 12.32
CA LEU A 880 -3.77 -20.92 11.99
C LEU A 880 -3.87 -22.44 12.11
N ASP A 881 -4.66 -22.93 13.05
CA ASP A 881 -4.75 -24.36 13.37
C ASP A 881 -5.97 -24.98 12.68
N ARG A 882 -5.75 -26.06 11.94
CA ARG A 882 -6.82 -26.82 11.26
C ARG A 882 -7.33 -28.03 12.04
N GLU A 883 -6.53 -28.52 12.99
CA GLU A 883 -6.79 -29.66 13.87
C GLU A 883 -6.22 -29.34 15.27
N VAL A 884 -6.83 -29.85 16.32
CA VAL A 884 -6.31 -29.77 17.69
C VAL A 884 -5.24 -30.85 17.85
N ASP A 885 -4.10 -30.49 18.45
CA ASP A 885 -3.00 -31.44 18.69
C ASP A 885 -3.46 -32.64 19.54
N ASP A 886 -3.22 -33.86 19.04
CA ASP A 886 -3.55 -35.15 19.68
C ASP A 886 -3.00 -35.31 21.11
N ASN A 887 -1.96 -34.54 21.48
CA ASN A 887 -1.38 -34.58 22.83
C ASN A 887 -2.15 -33.74 23.85
N ARG A 888 -3.18 -32.98 23.46
CA ARG A 888 -3.91 -32.08 24.37
C ARG A 888 -4.97 -32.83 25.19
N SER A 889 -5.07 -32.50 26.47
CA SER A 889 -6.11 -33.03 27.36
C SER A 889 -7.42 -32.25 27.21
N VAL A 890 -8.51 -32.97 26.91
CA VAL A 890 -9.87 -32.44 26.95
C VAL A 890 -10.37 -32.50 28.40
N GLU A 891 -10.64 -31.33 28.99
CA GLU A 891 -10.86 -31.17 30.43
C GLU A 891 -12.21 -30.54 30.77
N THR A 892 -12.84 -31.03 31.83
CA THR A 892 -14.10 -30.49 32.36
C THR A 892 -13.82 -29.39 33.40
N GLY A 893 -14.76 -28.47 33.59
CA GLY A 893 -14.71 -27.51 34.70
C GLY A 893 -16.10 -27.02 35.09
N ALA A 894 -16.17 -25.94 35.87
CA ALA A 894 -17.42 -25.40 36.41
C ALA A 894 -18.01 -24.26 35.55
N GLY A 895 -17.25 -23.75 34.57
CA GLY A 895 -17.65 -22.64 33.72
C GLY A 895 -18.93 -22.90 32.92
N VAL A 896 -19.71 -21.86 32.67
CA VAL A 896 -20.86 -21.86 31.79
C VAL A 896 -20.67 -20.71 30.81
N LEU A 897 -20.38 -21.04 29.55
CA LEU A 897 -20.29 -20.05 28.49
C LEU A 897 -21.67 -19.85 27.86
N THR A 898 -22.13 -18.61 27.75
CA THR A 898 -23.35 -18.23 27.05
C THR A 898 -23.03 -17.11 26.07
N ALA A 899 -22.98 -17.44 24.79
CA ALA A 899 -22.75 -16.48 23.73
C ALA A 899 -24.07 -16.16 23.02
N ASN A 900 -24.48 -14.90 23.06
CA ASN A 900 -25.67 -14.38 22.39
C ASN A 900 -25.23 -13.56 21.18
N SER A 901 -25.61 -14.01 19.99
CA SER A 901 -25.24 -13.38 18.72
C SER A 901 -26.42 -13.28 17.76
N THR A 902 -26.31 -12.38 16.78
CA THR A 902 -27.18 -12.46 15.60
C THR A 902 -26.69 -13.56 14.65
N TRP A 903 -25.37 -13.65 14.46
CA TRP A 903 -24.72 -14.72 13.69
C TRP A 903 -23.49 -15.24 14.42
N THR A 904 -23.23 -16.54 14.30
CA THR A 904 -22.02 -17.17 14.85
C THR A 904 -21.23 -17.86 13.75
N GLU A 905 -19.92 -17.69 13.78
CA GLU A 905 -18.97 -18.41 12.95
C GLU A 905 -17.92 -19.10 13.80
N LEU A 906 -17.66 -20.38 13.53
CA LEU A 906 -16.52 -21.09 14.08
C LEU A 906 -15.50 -21.35 12.97
N ILE A 907 -14.23 -21.08 13.22
CA ILE A 907 -13.16 -21.19 12.23
C ILE A 907 -12.01 -22.07 12.71
N GLY A 908 -11.45 -22.88 11.80
CA GLY A 908 -10.30 -23.72 12.05
C GLY A 908 -10.51 -24.67 13.24
N ALA A 909 -9.50 -24.84 14.07
CA ALA A 909 -9.51 -25.77 15.19
C ALA A 909 -9.27 -25.09 16.54
N SER A 910 -10.07 -25.47 17.54
CA SER A 910 -9.92 -24.98 18.90
C SER A 910 -10.37 -25.99 19.96
N LEU A 911 -9.67 -25.98 21.09
CA LEU A 911 -10.00 -26.76 22.30
C LEU A 911 -10.66 -25.86 23.34
N TRP A 912 -11.80 -26.28 23.90
CA TRP A 912 -12.57 -25.48 24.84
C TRP A 912 -12.65 -26.19 26.20
N ASN A 913 -11.88 -25.71 27.17
CA ASN A 913 -11.66 -26.36 28.47
C ASN A 913 -12.19 -25.54 29.66
N GLY A 914 -12.40 -26.19 30.80
CA GLY A 914 -12.86 -25.52 32.03
C GLY A 914 -14.36 -25.26 32.11
N PHE A 915 -15.11 -25.63 31.06
CA PHE A 915 -16.56 -25.48 31.01
C PHE A 915 -17.29 -26.79 31.42
N SER A 916 -18.46 -26.61 32.03
CA SER A 916 -19.49 -27.63 32.23
C SER A 916 -20.56 -27.59 31.13
N GLU A 917 -20.80 -26.39 30.59
CA GLU A 917 -21.81 -26.11 29.58
C GLU A 917 -21.37 -24.95 28.66
N ILE A 918 -21.63 -25.10 27.36
CA ILE A 918 -21.37 -24.11 26.32
C ILE A 918 -22.68 -23.88 25.56
N ASN A 919 -23.22 -22.67 25.65
CA ASN A 919 -24.44 -22.23 24.99
C ASN A 919 -24.09 -21.25 23.86
N LEU A 920 -24.28 -21.65 22.61
CA LEU A 920 -24.12 -20.82 21.42
C LEU A 920 -25.51 -20.43 20.90
N ASN A 921 -25.97 -19.24 21.27
CA ASN A 921 -27.30 -18.71 20.95
C ASN A 921 -27.20 -17.70 19.80
N SER A 922 -27.25 -18.18 18.57
CA SER A 922 -27.39 -17.35 17.37
C SER A 922 -28.87 -17.12 17.05
N SER A 923 -29.31 -15.88 16.88
CA SER A 923 -30.70 -15.61 16.46
C SER A 923 -30.93 -16.02 15.00
N ASN A 924 -29.91 -15.89 14.15
CA ASN A 924 -29.87 -16.39 12.77
C ASN A 924 -28.95 -17.61 12.69
N ASP A 925 -27.98 -17.60 11.78
CA ASP A 925 -27.25 -18.79 11.37
C ASP A 925 -26.02 -19.04 12.25
N LEU A 926 -25.63 -20.32 12.35
CA LEU A 926 -24.29 -20.73 12.79
C LEU A 926 -23.56 -21.37 11.61
N ARG A 927 -22.49 -20.73 11.18
CA ARG A 927 -21.61 -21.17 10.09
C ARG A 927 -20.33 -21.76 10.66
N VAL A 928 -19.78 -22.79 10.01
CA VAL A 928 -18.45 -23.32 10.35
C VAL A 928 -17.54 -23.36 9.13
N THR A 929 -16.29 -22.96 9.32
CA THR A 929 -15.31 -22.71 8.25
C THR A 929 -14.01 -23.44 8.53
N GLY A 930 -13.58 -24.29 7.59
CA GLY A 930 -12.31 -25.02 7.70
C GLY A 930 -11.14 -24.26 7.08
N LEU A 931 -9.92 -24.63 7.47
CA LEU A 931 -8.67 -24.06 6.96
C LEU A 931 -7.95 -25.04 6.02
N LEU A 932 -7.36 -24.47 4.97
CA LEU A 932 -6.41 -25.18 4.11
C LEU A 932 -5.05 -25.26 4.81
N SER A 933 -4.36 -26.39 4.67
CA SER A 933 -3.00 -26.52 5.21
C SER A 933 -2.04 -25.52 4.55
N ALA A 934 -1.38 -24.70 5.37
CA ALA A 934 -0.36 -23.71 4.95
C ALA A 934 0.99 -24.36 4.60
N SER A 935 1.24 -25.59 5.04
CA SER A 935 2.53 -26.28 4.80
C SER A 935 2.56 -26.90 3.40
N GLY A 936 3.69 -26.76 2.70
CA GLY A 936 3.96 -27.33 1.37
C GLY A 936 4.01 -28.88 1.29
N SER A 937 3.28 -29.57 2.16
CA SER A 937 2.98 -30.99 1.98
C SER A 937 1.98 -31.13 0.82
N ASN A 938 2.50 -31.50 -0.35
CA ASN A 938 1.76 -31.56 -1.63
C ASN A 938 0.49 -32.45 -1.66
N ASP A 939 0.10 -33.08 -0.55
CA ASP A 939 -0.98 -34.08 -0.50
C ASP A 939 -2.27 -33.64 0.23
N THR A 940 -2.25 -32.66 1.15
CA THR A 940 -3.50 -32.22 1.79
C THR A 940 -4.29 -31.32 0.84
N ARG A 941 -5.54 -31.70 0.54
CA ARG A 941 -6.43 -31.02 -0.42
C ARG A 941 -7.82 -30.79 0.17
N ASP A 942 -7.89 -30.44 1.44
CA ASP A 942 -9.13 -30.19 2.14
C ASP A 942 -9.04 -29.04 3.14
N TYR A 943 -10.20 -28.42 3.36
CA TYR A 943 -10.41 -27.43 4.40
C TYR A 943 -10.90 -28.15 5.65
N ALA A 944 -10.10 -28.19 6.72
CA ALA A 944 -10.42 -28.89 7.97
C ALA A 944 -10.58 -27.92 9.13
N GLY A 945 -11.44 -28.26 10.08
CA GLY A 945 -11.63 -27.53 11.32
C GLY A 945 -12.34 -28.40 12.37
N GLU A 946 -12.20 -28.05 13.64
CA GLU A 946 -12.87 -28.76 14.71
C GLU A 946 -13.00 -27.96 16.01
N MET A 947 -13.98 -28.33 16.82
CA MET A 947 -14.21 -27.81 18.16
C MET A 947 -14.31 -29.00 19.12
N LEU A 948 -13.33 -29.11 20.03
CA LEU A 948 -13.26 -30.17 21.04
C LEU A 948 -13.58 -29.62 22.44
N THR A 949 -14.33 -30.37 23.25
CA THR A 949 -14.62 -30.00 24.65
C THR A 949 -15.07 -31.20 25.49
N ALA A 950 -15.00 -31.10 26.82
CA ALA A 950 -15.68 -32.02 27.74
C ALA A 950 -17.08 -31.52 28.17
N ALA A 951 -17.42 -30.27 27.87
CA ALA A 951 -18.66 -29.64 28.28
C ALA A 951 -19.88 -30.16 27.50
N ASN A 952 -21.08 -29.98 28.05
CA ASN A 952 -22.28 -30.07 27.23
C ASN A 952 -22.32 -28.91 26.24
N ILE A 953 -22.77 -29.17 25.01
CA ILE A 953 -22.91 -28.14 23.98
C ILE A 953 -24.41 -27.95 23.69
N ASN A 954 -24.90 -26.72 23.81
CA ASN A 954 -26.22 -26.33 23.35
C ASN A 954 -26.07 -25.27 22.26
N ILE A 955 -26.51 -25.58 21.04
CA ILE A 955 -26.56 -24.66 19.91
C ILE A 955 -28.01 -24.28 19.67
N SER A 956 -28.30 -22.99 19.54
CA SER A 956 -29.58 -22.47 19.06
C SER A 956 -29.30 -21.58 17.86
N ALA A 957 -29.86 -21.92 16.69
CA ALA A 957 -29.69 -21.18 15.43
C ALA A 957 -30.90 -21.42 14.49
N SER A 958 -31.05 -20.56 13.49
CA SER A 958 -31.97 -20.77 12.35
C SER A 958 -31.56 -22.00 11.55
N GLN A 959 -30.24 -22.16 11.35
CA GLN A 959 -29.60 -23.33 10.76
C GLN A 959 -28.12 -23.39 11.14
N VAL A 960 -27.58 -24.62 11.19
CA VAL A 960 -26.17 -24.93 11.37
C VAL A 960 -25.63 -25.54 10.07
N TYR A 961 -24.56 -25.00 9.49
CA TYR A 961 -24.01 -25.50 8.22
C TYR A 961 -22.51 -25.23 8.03
N PRO A 962 -21.79 -26.09 7.28
CA PRO A 962 -20.42 -25.83 6.84
C PRO A 962 -20.37 -24.97 5.57
N THR A 963 -19.31 -24.17 5.43
CA THR A 963 -18.97 -23.45 4.19
C THR A 963 -18.54 -24.41 3.08
N THR A 964 -18.39 -23.88 1.85
CA THR A 964 -17.99 -24.69 0.70
C THR A 964 -16.71 -25.48 0.99
N LEU A 965 -16.73 -26.79 0.71
CA LEU A 965 -15.65 -27.76 0.92
C LEU A 965 -15.14 -27.93 2.37
N SER A 966 -15.70 -27.22 3.34
CA SER A 966 -15.22 -27.28 4.73
C SER A 966 -15.67 -28.56 5.41
N LYS A 967 -14.70 -29.27 6.00
CA LYS A 967 -14.92 -30.44 6.86
C LYS A 967 -14.75 -30.03 8.31
N PHE A 968 -15.87 -29.91 9.02
CA PHE A 968 -15.86 -29.40 10.39
C PHE A 968 -16.43 -30.42 11.38
N THR A 969 -15.76 -30.59 12.51
CA THR A 969 -16.18 -31.52 13.58
C THR A 969 -16.51 -30.79 14.88
N PHE A 970 -17.67 -31.07 15.47
CA PHE A 970 -17.94 -30.82 16.88
C PHE A 970 -17.79 -32.12 17.65
N ALA A 971 -16.95 -32.15 18.69
CA ALA A 971 -16.77 -33.35 19.50
C ALA A 971 -16.83 -33.06 21.01
N ILE A 972 -17.65 -33.85 21.71
CA ILE A 972 -17.63 -33.94 23.18
C ILE A 972 -16.85 -35.19 23.58
N GLU A 973 -15.68 -34.98 24.17
CA GLU A 973 -14.77 -36.03 24.62
C GLU A 973 -14.62 -36.04 26.14
N ASN A 974 -14.08 -37.14 26.68
CA ASN A 974 -13.84 -37.31 28.12
C ASN A 974 -15.05 -37.07 29.06
N ASN A 975 -16.27 -37.09 28.52
CA ASN A 975 -17.51 -36.97 29.28
C ASN A 975 -18.50 -38.03 28.79
N ALA A 976 -18.62 -39.16 29.51
CA ALA A 976 -19.46 -40.28 29.08
C ALA A 976 -20.97 -39.99 29.05
N ASN A 977 -21.42 -38.87 29.65
CA ASN A 977 -22.82 -38.44 29.67
C ASN A 977 -23.03 -37.11 28.93
N GLY A 978 -22.00 -36.60 28.24
CA GLY A 978 -22.04 -35.36 27.50
C GLY A 978 -23.18 -35.33 26.49
N THR A 979 -23.82 -34.18 26.37
CA THR A 979 -24.94 -33.95 25.45
C THR A 979 -24.61 -32.82 24.50
N LEU A 980 -24.75 -33.08 23.20
CA LEU A 980 -24.76 -32.08 22.14
C LEU A 980 -26.21 -31.88 21.69
N ALA A 981 -26.78 -30.72 21.97
CA ALA A 981 -28.13 -30.35 21.59
C ALA A 981 -28.11 -29.24 20.53
N ILE A 982 -28.88 -29.43 19.45
CA ILE A 982 -29.14 -28.39 18.43
C ILE A 982 -30.61 -28.03 18.47
N ASN A 983 -30.92 -26.75 18.65
CA ASN A 983 -32.26 -26.21 18.78
C ASN A 983 -32.51 -25.14 17.71
N ASN A 984 -33.79 -24.87 17.45
CA ASN A 984 -34.20 -23.82 16.53
C ASN A 984 -34.27 -22.47 17.27
N SER A 985 -33.73 -21.39 16.69
CA SER A 985 -33.75 -20.04 17.27
C SER A 985 -35.12 -19.35 17.22
N GLY A 986 -36.08 -19.91 16.50
CA GLY A 986 -37.40 -19.34 16.21
C GLY A 986 -37.49 -18.64 14.84
N HIS A 987 -36.36 -18.46 14.15
CA HIS A 987 -36.27 -17.84 12.83
C HIS A 987 -36.12 -18.90 11.73
N SER A 988 -36.56 -18.55 10.51
CA SER A 988 -36.42 -19.40 9.31
C SER A 988 -35.43 -18.74 8.36
N ALA A 989 -34.42 -19.50 7.93
CA ALA A 989 -33.44 -19.05 6.95
C ALA A 989 -33.56 -19.81 5.62
N SER A 990 -33.22 -19.13 4.52
CA SER A 990 -33.04 -19.74 3.20
C SER A 990 -31.89 -20.76 3.24
N ALA A 991 -31.83 -21.69 2.27
CA ALA A 991 -30.71 -22.63 2.25
C ALA A 991 -29.41 -21.89 1.91
N PRO A 992 -28.29 -22.19 2.59
CA PRO A 992 -27.04 -21.49 2.36
C PRO A 992 -26.51 -21.77 0.96
N LEU A 993 -25.86 -20.77 0.34
CA LEU A 993 -25.09 -20.94 -0.89
C LEU A 993 -23.70 -21.53 -0.59
N SER A 994 -23.68 -22.73 0.01
CA SER A 994 -22.47 -23.54 0.22
C SER A 994 -22.65 -24.94 -0.37
N ALA A 995 -21.56 -25.54 -0.85
CA ALA A 995 -21.60 -26.87 -1.48
C ALA A 995 -20.46 -27.78 -1.01
N ALA A 996 -20.68 -29.10 -1.04
CA ALA A 996 -19.65 -30.12 -0.79
C ALA A 996 -18.94 -30.03 0.58
N GLY A 997 -19.55 -29.35 1.55
CA GLY A 997 -19.08 -29.32 2.94
C GLY A 997 -19.44 -30.60 3.70
N GLN A 998 -18.70 -30.87 4.77
CA GLN A 998 -18.94 -31.98 5.68
C GLN A 998 -19.09 -31.45 7.11
N LEU A 999 -20.17 -31.84 7.78
CA LEU A 999 -20.39 -31.53 9.20
C LEU A 999 -20.49 -32.82 10.02
N THR A 1000 -19.61 -32.96 11.01
CA THR A 1000 -19.61 -34.11 11.92
C THR A 1000 -19.95 -33.64 13.33
N LEU A 1001 -20.98 -34.26 13.93
CA LEU A 1001 -21.37 -34.05 15.32
C LEU A 1001 -21.12 -35.35 16.10
N SER A 1002 -20.18 -35.32 17.04
CA SER A 1002 -19.74 -36.47 17.84
C SER A 1002 -19.96 -36.22 19.33
N ALA A 1003 -20.78 -37.02 20.00
CA ALA A 1003 -21.02 -36.90 21.44
C ALA A 1003 -21.60 -38.20 22.01
N PRO A 1004 -21.61 -38.43 23.33
CA PRO A 1004 -22.34 -39.57 23.87
C PRO A 1004 -23.85 -39.49 23.60
N ASN A 1005 -24.46 -38.32 23.82
CA ASN A 1005 -25.86 -38.07 23.53
C ASN A 1005 -25.99 -36.92 22.53
N ILE A 1006 -26.73 -37.13 21.45
CA ILE A 1006 -27.05 -36.08 20.47
C ILE A 1006 -28.56 -35.86 20.44
N VAL A 1007 -28.99 -34.61 20.63
CA VAL A 1007 -30.39 -34.18 20.54
C VAL A 1007 -30.52 -33.12 19.44
N GLN A 1008 -30.99 -33.52 18.27
CA GLN A 1008 -31.17 -32.64 17.13
C GLN A 1008 -32.64 -32.23 17.05
N ASN A 1009 -32.96 -31.02 17.52
CA ASN A 1009 -34.29 -30.38 17.50
C ASN A 1009 -34.40 -29.21 16.53
N GLY A 1010 -33.28 -28.74 15.98
CA GLY A 1010 -33.18 -27.58 15.09
C GLY A 1010 -33.03 -27.93 13.62
N VAL A 1011 -32.28 -27.12 12.87
CA VAL A 1011 -32.02 -27.30 11.43
C VAL A 1011 -30.52 -27.45 11.20
N VAL A 1012 -30.10 -28.56 10.57
CA VAL A 1012 -28.71 -28.84 10.19
C VAL A 1012 -28.67 -29.09 8.69
N LYS A 1013 -27.82 -28.37 7.96
CA LYS A 1013 -27.72 -28.45 6.50
C LYS A 1013 -26.27 -28.61 6.03
N ALA A 1014 -26.07 -29.39 4.97
CA ALA A 1014 -24.83 -29.44 4.18
C ALA A 1014 -25.19 -29.70 2.71
N PRO A 1015 -25.62 -28.68 1.94
CA PRO A 1015 -26.04 -28.87 0.56
C PRO A 1015 -24.94 -29.53 -0.28
N PHE A 1016 -25.30 -30.51 -1.09
CA PHE A 1016 -24.35 -31.29 -1.91
C PHE A 1016 -23.19 -31.92 -1.10
N GLY A 1017 -23.39 -32.17 0.19
CA GLY A 1017 -22.31 -32.61 1.08
C GLY A 1017 -22.72 -33.70 2.05
N THR A 1018 -22.02 -33.75 3.18
CA THR A 1018 -22.11 -34.84 4.15
C THR A 1018 -22.47 -34.36 5.55
N ILE A 1019 -23.42 -35.03 6.20
CA ILE A 1019 -23.71 -34.84 7.63
C ILE A 1019 -23.51 -36.17 8.37
N ASN A 1020 -22.67 -36.17 9.40
CA ASN A 1020 -22.43 -37.31 10.27
C ASN A 1020 -22.92 -37.01 11.68
N LEU A 1021 -23.89 -37.78 12.18
CA LEU A 1021 -24.34 -37.76 13.57
C LEU A 1021 -23.86 -39.02 14.27
N LEU A 1022 -22.81 -38.88 15.08
CA LEU A 1022 -22.07 -39.97 15.71
C LEU A 1022 -22.31 -39.96 17.23
N ALA A 1023 -23.33 -40.68 17.69
CA ALA A 1023 -23.64 -40.78 19.11
C ALA A 1023 -23.15 -42.09 19.74
N SER A 1024 -22.42 -42.04 20.86
CA SER A 1024 -21.96 -43.28 21.53
C SER A 1024 -23.03 -43.95 22.40
N ASN A 1025 -24.09 -43.23 22.80
CA ASN A 1025 -25.20 -43.72 23.62
C ASN A 1025 -26.55 -43.55 22.91
N THR A 1026 -26.99 -42.30 22.67
CA THR A 1026 -28.32 -42.00 22.13
C THR A 1026 -28.29 -40.87 21.11
N LEU A 1027 -29.02 -41.05 20.00
CA LEU A 1027 -29.29 -40.02 19.01
C LEU A 1027 -30.80 -39.80 18.92
N THR A 1028 -31.27 -38.59 19.21
CA THR A 1028 -32.68 -38.20 19.09
C THR A 1028 -32.84 -37.12 18.03
N LEU A 1029 -33.69 -37.37 17.02
CA LEU A 1029 -34.18 -36.38 16.07
C LEU A 1029 -35.59 -35.96 16.52
N GLY A 1030 -35.72 -34.74 17.04
CA GLY A 1030 -36.95 -34.23 17.64
C GLY A 1030 -38.06 -33.89 16.64
N ALA A 1031 -39.28 -33.65 17.13
CA ALA A 1031 -40.47 -33.44 16.30
C ALA A 1031 -40.41 -32.26 15.31
N ASN A 1032 -39.53 -31.27 15.50
CA ASN A 1032 -39.38 -30.11 14.60
C ASN A 1032 -38.01 -30.08 13.92
N SER A 1033 -37.29 -31.18 13.96
CA SER A 1033 -35.91 -31.22 13.52
C SER A 1033 -35.80 -31.42 12.01
N THR A 1034 -34.82 -30.80 11.37
CA THR A 1034 -34.48 -31.01 9.96
C THR A 1034 -32.98 -31.25 9.82
N THR A 1035 -32.60 -32.40 9.29
CA THR A 1035 -31.22 -32.72 8.90
C THR A 1035 -31.20 -32.95 7.39
N SER A 1036 -30.59 -32.07 6.60
CA SER A 1036 -30.70 -32.07 5.14
C SER A 1036 -29.36 -31.91 4.42
N VAL A 1037 -29.14 -32.72 3.38
CA VAL A 1037 -28.04 -32.54 2.41
C VAL A 1037 -28.54 -32.06 1.04
N SER A 1038 -29.79 -31.61 0.98
CA SER A 1038 -30.45 -31.19 -0.25
C SER A 1038 -29.98 -29.82 -0.71
N GLY A 1039 -29.70 -29.69 -2.01
CA GLY A 1039 -29.48 -28.40 -2.68
C GLY A 1039 -30.74 -27.79 -3.28
N ASN A 1040 -31.92 -28.38 -3.00
CA ASN A 1040 -33.16 -28.05 -3.71
C ASN A 1040 -33.47 -26.54 -3.75
N GLY A 1041 -33.69 -26.02 -4.96
CA GLY A 1041 -34.01 -24.61 -5.20
C GLY A 1041 -32.80 -23.68 -5.27
N GLN A 1042 -31.57 -24.18 -5.12
CA GLN A 1042 -30.35 -23.38 -5.15
C GLN A 1042 -29.57 -23.56 -6.47
N LEU A 1043 -28.88 -22.50 -6.89
CA LEU A 1043 -27.84 -22.52 -7.92
C LEU A 1043 -26.58 -21.93 -7.28
N ILE A 1044 -25.60 -22.77 -6.97
CA ILE A 1044 -24.47 -22.41 -6.11
C ILE A 1044 -23.20 -22.29 -6.95
N PRO A 1045 -22.51 -21.13 -6.97
CA PRO A 1045 -21.16 -21.02 -7.53
C PRO A 1045 -20.22 -22.03 -6.87
N PHE A 1046 -19.53 -22.85 -7.66
CA PHE A 1046 -18.66 -23.92 -7.15
C PHE A 1046 -17.57 -24.27 -8.16
N GLY A 1047 -16.37 -23.74 -7.95
CA GLY A 1047 -15.21 -24.01 -8.80
C GLY A 1047 -15.25 -23.31 -10.16
N LEU A 1048 -14.34 -23.73 -11.04
CA LEU A 1048 -14.10 -23.20 -12.38
C LEU A 1048 -14.17 -24.33 -13.41
N ILE A 1049 -14.35 -23.95 -14.68
CA ILE A 1049 -14.18 -24.84 -15.82
C ILE A 1049 -12.77 -24.63 -16.41
N GLN A 1050 -12.14 -25.70 -16.87
CA GLN A 1050 -10.87 -25.63 -17.59
C GLN A 1050 -10.96 -26.34 -18.94
N GLY A 1051 -10.78 -25.57 -20.02
CA GLY A 1051 -10.83 -26.03 -21.40
C GLY A 1051 -12.15 -26.69 -21.78
N SER A 1052 -13.25 -26.33 -21.11
CA SER A 1052 -14.55 -27.02 -21.21
C SER A 1052 -14.51 -28.54 -20.97
N LEU A 1053 -13.44 -29.07 -20.36
CA LEU A 1053 -13.20 -30.51 -20.19
C LEU A 1053 -13.20 -30.94 -18.73
N ASP A 1054 -12.63 -30.12 -17.86
CA ASP A 1054 -12.49 -30.42 -16.44
C ASP A 1054 -13.27 -29.43 -15.59
N TRP A 1055 -14.04 -29.93 -14.62
CA TRP A 1055 -14.61 -29.13 -13.53
C TRP A 1055 -13.62 -29.14 -12.39
N ILE A 1056 -12.99 -28.00 -12.13
CA ILE A 1056 -11.92 -27.89 -11.15
C ILE A 1056 -12.33 -26.98 -10.00
N TYR A 1057 -11.76 -27.20 -8.83
CA TYR A 1057 -11.79 -26.23 -7.73
C TYR A 1057 -10.35 -25.94 -7.31
N PRO A 1058 -9.81 -24.77 -7.66
CA PRO A 1058 -8.50 -24.35 -7.19
C PRO A 1058 -8.51 -24.12 -5.67
N LEU A 1059 -7.54 -24.71 -4.98
CA LEU A 1059 -7.33 -24.50 -3.54
C LEU A 1059 -6.25 -23.45 -3.28
N ASP A 1060 -5.22 -23.45 -4.13
CA ASP A 1060 -4.16 -22.44 -4.18
C ASP A 1060 -3.51 -22.44 -5.58
N SER A 1061 -2.37 -21.76 -5.73
CA SER A 1061 -1.63 -21.67 -7.00
C SER A 1061 -1.09 -23.01 -7.53
N THR A 1062 -1.13 -24.08 -6.75
CA THR A 1062 -0.52 -25.40 -7.06
C THR A 1062 -1.47 -26.59 -6.92
N ARG A 1063 -2.49 -26.50 -6.05
CA ARG A 1063 -3.41 -27.60 -5.70
C ARG A 1063 -4.79 -27.32 -6.25
N ASN A 1064 -5.31 -28.28 -7.03
CA ASN A 1064 -6.69 -28.28 -7.53
C ASN A 1064 -7.41 -29.57 -7.12
N LEU A 1065 -8.71 -29.48 -6.87
CA LEU A 1065 -9.63 -30.61 -6.90
C LEU A 1065 -10.22 -30.74 -8.31
N VAL A 1066 -10.42 -31.95 -8.80
CA VAL A 1066 -11.02 -32.22 -10.11
C VAL A 1066 -12.24 -33.11 -9.91
N PHE A 1067 -13.38 -32.68 -10.43
CA PHE A 1067 -14.66 -33.35 -10.30
C PHE A 1067 -15.07 -33.98 -11.63
N SER A 1068 -15.19 -35.31 -11.64
CA SER A 1068 -15.74 -36.09 -12.77
C SER A 1068 -17.16 -36.60 -12.49
N THR A 1069 -17.64 -36.42 -11.26
CA THR A 1069 -19.01 -36.67 -10.83
C THR A 1069 -19.43 -35.56 -9.87
N PRO A 1070 -20.73 -35.27 -9.72
CA PRO A 1070 -21.19 -34.33 -8.70
C PRO A 1070 -20.72 -34.75 -7.30
N PRO A 1071 -20.51 -33.81 -6.37
CA PRO A 1071 -20.17 -34.10 -4.98
C PRO A 1071 -21.13 -35.12 -4.34
N GLU A 1072 -20.57 -36.03 -3.52
CA GLU A 1072 -21.36 -37.05 -2.85
C GLU A 1072 -22.28 -36.42 -1.80
N LYS A 1073 -23.56 -36.83 -1.81
CA LYS A 1073 -24.53 -36.46 -0.78
C LYS A 1073 -24.71 -37.61 0.20
N GLN A 1074 -24.35 -37.41 1.45
CA GLN A 1074 -24.40 -38.46 2.46
C GLN A 1074 -24.94 -37.98 3.80
N LEU A 1075 -25.83 -38.79 4.40
CA LEU A 1075 -26.28 -38.58 5.77
C LEU A 1075 -26.04 -39.87 6.55
N ALA A 1076 -25.11 -39.83 7.51
CA ALA A 1076 -24.72 -40.97 8.33
C ALA A 1076 -25.21 -40.78 9.77
N LEU A 1077 -26.11 -41.67 10.22
CA LEU A 1077 -26.61 -41.72 11.59
C LEU A 1077 -26.04 -42.96 12.28
N SER A 1078 -25.27 -42.79 13.35
CA SER A 1078 -24.66 -43.89 14.09
C SER A 1078 -24.90 -43.73 15.59
N ALA A 1079 -25.63 -44.67 16.20
CA ALA A 1079 -25.81 -44.76 17.65
C ALA A 1079 -26.31 -46.14 18.09
N PRO A 1080 -26.07 -46.56 19.35
CA PRO A 1080 -26.74 -47.74 19.91
C PRO A 1080 -28.27 -47.60 19.96
N SER A 1081 -28.79 -46.38 20.12
CA SER A 1081 -30.21 -46.07 20.08
C SER A 1081 -30.47 -44.81 19.27
N ILE A 1082 -31.27 -44.93 18.20
CA ILE A 1082 -31.72 -43.82 17.37
C ILE A 1082 -33.23 -43.66 17.54
N VAL A 1083 -33.66 -42.50 18.01
CA VAL A 1083 -35.06 -42.12 18.18
C VAL A 1083 -35.39 -41.02 17.18
N ILE A 1084 -36.35 -41.27 16.30
CA ILE A 1084 -36.87 -40.26 15.36
C ILE A 1084 -38.31 -39.97 15.77
N GLU A 1085 -38.54 -38.78 16.30
CA GLU A 1085 -39.87 -38.35 16.72
C GLU A 1085 -40.76 -38.00 15.53
N LYS A 1086 -42.07 -38.03 15.76
CA LYS A 1086 -43.05 -37.67 14.73
C LYS A 1086 -42.91 -36.19 14.35
N GLY A 1087 -42.43 -35.94 13.14
CA GLY A 1087 -42.23 -34.60 12.58
C GLY A 1087 -40.77 -34.26 12.27
N GLY A 1088 -39.82 -35.03 12.84
CA GLY A 1088 -38.41 -34.94 12.46
C GLY A 1088 -38.18 -35.34 11.00
N VAL A 1089 -37.36 -34.56 10.29
CA VAL A 1089 -37.09 -34.68 8.86
C VAL A 1089 -35.63 -35.05 8.63
N VAL A 1090 -35.42 -36.17 7.95
CA VAL A 1090 -34.13 -36.58 7.37
C VAL A 1090 -34.26 -36.44 5.86
N ASP A 1091 -33.62 -35.42 5.30
CA ASP A 1091 -33.77 -35.04 3.90
C ASP A 1091 -32.50 -35.32 3.09
N VAL A 1092 -32.55 -36.40 2.32
CA VAL A 1092 -31.51 -36.81 1.37
C VAL A 1092 -31.89 -36.52 -0.08
N SER A 1093 -32.95 -35.71 -0.29
CA SER A 1093 -33.45 -35.40 -1.63
C SER A 1093 -32.37 -34.77 -2.53
N GLY A 1094 -32.48 -35.05 -3.83
CA GLY A 1094 -31.76 -34.28 -4.85
C GLY A 1094 -32.44 -32.94 -5.11
N GLY A 1095 -31.90 -32.20 -6.07
CA GLY A 1095 -32.40 -30.88 -6.45
C GLY A 1095 -31.36 -29.80 -6.22
N GLY A 1096 -31.56 -28.66 -6.89
CA GLY A 1096 -30.54 -27.63 -7.06
C GLY A 1096 -29.54 -27.98 -8.15
N ASP A 1097 -28.56 -27.10 -8.34
CA ASP A 1097 -27.50 -27.27 -9.32
C ASP A 1097 -26.24 -26.51 -8.87
N LEU A 1098 -25.08 -26.92 -9.38
CA LEU A 1098 -23.81 -26.21 -9.18
C LEU A 1098 -23.47 -25.43 -10.43
N TYR A 1099 -22.85 -24.27 -10.25
CA TYR A 1099 -22.51 -23.33 -11.31
C TYR A 1099 -21.00 -23.08 -11.31
N ALA A 1100 -20.35 -23.26 -12.44
CA ALA A 1100 -18.95 -22.91 -12.64
C ALA A 1100 -18.78 -22.12 -13.94
N TYR A 1101 -17.68 -21.38 -14.02
CA TYR A 1101 -17.34 -20.57 -15.18
C TYR A 1101 -15.86 -20.75 -15.55
N GLU A 1102 -15.54 -20.51 -16.81
CA GLU A 1102 -14.19 -20.28 -17.31
C GLU A 1102 -14.16 -18.91 -17.97
N PHE A 1103 -13.28 -18.03 -17.51
CA PHE A 1103 -12.98 -16.82 -18.26
C PHE A 1103 -12.14 -17.19 -19.49
N LEU A 1104 -12.59 -16.76 -20.68
CA LEU A 1104 -11.91 -17.02 -21.95
C LEU A 1104 -11.22 -15.74 -22.46
N PRO A 1105 -9.88 -15.60 -22.28
CA PRO A 1105 -9.16 -14.46 -22.85
C PRO A 1105 -9.21 -14.51 -24.37
N GLY A 1106 -9.61 -13.41 -25.01
CA GLY A 1106 -9.76 -13.36 -26.47
C GLY A 1106 -10.61 -12.20 -26.94
N SER A 1107 -11.37 -12.39 -28.03
CA SER A 1107 -12.25 -11.34 -28.58
C SER A 1107 -13.36 -10.90 -27.62
N GLY A 1108 -13.67 -11.72 -26.62
CA GLY A 1108 -14.61 -11.44 -25.56
C GLY A 1108 -14.12 -10.47 -24.48
N GLY A 1109 -12.81 -10.24 -24.38
CA GLY A 1109 -12.16 -9.43 -23.35
C GLY A 1109 -10.73 -9.93 -23.10
N SER A 1110 -9.77 -9.04 -22.84
CA SER A 1110 -8.40 -9.42 -22.46
C SER A 1110 -8.30 -9.93 -21.04
N TYR A 1111 -9.19 -9.45 -20.16
CA TYR A 1111 -9.15 -9.69 -18.72
C TYR A 1111 -10.52 -10.13 -18.18
N ASP A 1112 -10.52 -10.84 -17.06
CA ASP A 1112 -11.74 -11.10 -16.29
C ASP A 1112 -12.16 -9.79 -15.59
N TYR A 1113 -13.30 -9.23 -15.97
CA TYR A 1113 -13.84 -7.98 -15.44
C TYR A 1113 -14.33 -8.10 -13.99
N LEU A 1114 -14.58 -9.33 -13.51
CA LEU A 1114 -15.05 -9.61 -12.15
C LEU A 1114 -13.93 -10.07 -11.22
N ASP A 1115 -12.76 -10.42 -11.74
CA ASP A 1115 -11.59 -10.76 -10.92
C ASP A 1115 -10.99 -9.49 -10.32
N MET A 1116 -10.97 -9.40 -9.00
CA MET A 1116 -10.43 -8.25 -8.29
C MET A 1116 -8.93 -7.99 -8.51
N ASN A 1117 -8.18 -9.02 -8.94
CA ASN A 1117 -6.76 -8.89 -9.25
C ASN A 1117 -6.50 -8.49 -10.71
N SER A 1118 -7.58 -8.28 -11.48
CA SER A 1118 -7.53 -7.87 -12.88
C SER A 1118 -7.26 -6.39 -13.04
N ALA A 1119 -6.44 -6.01 -14.02
CA ALA A 1119 -6.23 -4.60 -14.39
C ALA A 1119 -7.52 -3.88 -14.84
N SER A 1120 -8.56 -4.64 -15.20
CA SER A 1120 -9.87 -4.09 -15.62
C SER A 1120 -10.89 -3.95 -14.49
N TYR A 1121 -10.56 -4.40 -13.26
CA TYR A 1121 -11.48 -4.36 -12.13
C TYR A 1121 -11.67 -2.94 -11.61
N GLN A 1122 -12.91 -2.56 -11.36
CA GLN A 1122 -13.28 -1.19 -10.96
C GLN A 1122 -13.85 -1.12 -9.53
N GLY A 1123 -13.60 -2.12 -8.68
CA GLY A 1123 -14.13 -2.14 -7.31
C GLY A 1123 -15.61 -2.55 -7.20
N GLY A 1124 -16.14 -3.24 -8.22
CA GLY A 1124 -17.54 -3.67 -8.25
C GLY A 1124 -17.80 -4.90 -7.37
N PHE A 1125 -18.96 -4.95 -6.72
CA PHE A 1125 -19.42 -6.09 -5.92
C PHE A 1125 -20.78 -6.59 -6.41
N ALA A 1126 -21.13 -7.84 -6.10
CA ALA A 1126 -22.39 -8.41 -6.53
C ALA A 1126 -23.52 -8.13 -5.53
N VAL A 1127 -24.72 -7.90 -6.06
CA VAL A 1127 -25.97 -7.94 -5.29
C VAL A 1127 -26.94 -8.93 -5.93
N VAL A 1128 -27.54 -9.77 -5.09
CA VAL A 1128 -28.50 -10.80 -5.52
C VAL A 1128 -29.83 -10.54 -4.83
N PRO A 1129 -30.81 -9.89 -5.51
CA PRO A 1129 -32.08 -9.51 -4.89
C PRO A 1129 -32.89 -10.65 -4.26
N SER A 1130 -32.67 -11.90 -4.72
CA SER A 1130 -33.35 -13.09 -4.24
C SER A 1130 -32.58 -13.88 -3.16
N LEU A 1131 -31.45 -13.37 -2.65
CA LEU A 1131 -30.59 -14.11 -1.71
C LEU A 1131 -31.27 -14.45 -0.38
N ASP A 1132 -32.11 -13.53 0.14
CA ASP A 1132 -32.82 -13.70 1.42
C ASP A 1132 -31.87 -14.11 2.58
N SER A 1133 -30.75 -13.40 2.69
CA SER A 1133 -29.74 -13.51 3.77
C SER A 1133 -28.98 -12.19 3.90
N ASP A 1134 -28.78 -11.72 5.13
CA ASP A 1134 -27.92 -10.56 5.46
C ASP A 1134 -26.43 -10.92 5.56
N LEU A 1135 -26.09 -12.22 5.54
CA LEU A 1135 -24.71 -12.69 5.45
C LEU A 1135 -24.35 -13.07 4.03
N ALA A 1136 -23.19 -12.59 3.59
CA ALA A 1136 -22.54 -13.07 2.38
C ALA A 1136 -22.20 -14.56 2.52
N PRO A 1137 -22.49 -15.39 1.50
CA PRO A 1137 -21.97 -16.75 1.43
C PRO A 1137 -20.44 -16.75 1.51
N TYR A 1138 -19.87 -17.81 2.09
CA TYR A 1138 -18.42 -17.97 2.14
C TYR A 1138 -18.01 -19.21 1.33
N ASP A 1139 -17.30 -18.92 0.26
CA ASP A 1139 -16.62 -19.88 -0.60
C ASP A 1139 -15.15 -19.44 -0.69
N PRO A 1140 -14.17 -20.28 -0.30
CA PRO A 1140 -12.76 -19.89 -0.27
C PRO A 1140 -12.22 -19.35 -1.61
N LEU A 1141 -12.71 -19.87 -2.74
CA LEU A 1141 -12.28 -19.40 -4.07
C LEU A 1141 -12.85 -18.01 -4.35
N GLN A 1142 -14.13 -17.80 -4.06
CA GLN A 1142 -14.81 -16.53 -4.32
C GLN A 1142 -14.47 -15.44 -3.31
N SER A 1143 -14.08 -15.81 -2.09
CA SER A 1143 -13.82 -14.86 -0.99
C SER A 1143 -12.37 -14.39 -0.93
N THR A 1144 -11.49 -14.92 -1.78
CA THR A 1144 -10.08 -14.49 -1.85
C THR A 1144 -10.03 -13.01 -2.26
N GLY A 1145 -9.45 -12.16 -1.40
CA GLY A 1145 -9.34 -10.69 -1.56
C GLY A 1145 -10.66 -9.90 -1.42
N PHE A 1146 -11.74 -10.56 -0.97
CA PHE A 1146 -13.00 -9.88 -0.72
C PHE A 1146 -12.97 -9.20 0.66
N ASP A 1147 -12.66 -7.91 0.68
CA ASP A 1147 -12.32 -7.16 1.90
C ASP A 1147 -13.51 -6.44 2.58
N TYR A 1148 -14.75 -6.81 2.24
CA TYR A 1148 -15.92 -6.26 2.94
C TYR A 1148 -16.13 -6.95 4.30
N ALA A 1149 -16.38 -6.16 5.34
CA ALA A 1149 -16.71 -6.68 6.66
C ALA A 1149 -17.96 -7.58 6.60
N ILE A 1150 -18.04 -8.57 7.50
CA ILE A 1150 -19.22 -9.41 7.57
C ILE A 1150 -20.47 -8.59 7.92
N GLY A 1151 -21.60 -8.94 7.29
CA GLY A 1151 -22.85 -8.18 7.42
C GLY A 1151 -22.86 -6.86 6.64
N SER A 1152 -21.87 -6.60 5.78
CA SER A 1152 -21.86 -5.43 4.89
C SER A 1152 -23.02 -5.49 3.89
N LYS A 1153 -23.73 -4.38 3.79
CA LYS A 1153 -24.86 -4.17 2.89
C LYS A 1153 -24.72 -2.81 2.20
N VAL A 1154 -25.44 -2.66 1.09
CA VAL A 1154 -25.65 -1.39 0.41
C VAL A 1154 -27.14 -1.10 0.30
N TYR A 1155 -27.55 0.13 0.62
CA TYR A 1155 -28.85 0.64 0.24
C TYR A 1155 -28.76 1.25 -1.15
N LEU A 1156 -29.68 0.91 -2.05
CA LEU A 1156 -29.78 1.49 -3.39
C LEU A 1156 -31.19 2.07 -3.61
N SER A 1157 -31.24 3.24 -4.24
CA SER A 1157 -32.52 3.90 -4.62
C SER A 1157 -33.29 3.17 -5.74
N GLY A 1158 -32.72 2.10 -6.30
CA GLY A 1158 -33.33 1.24 -7.31
C GLY A 1158 -33.24 1.78 -8.74
N VAL A 1159 -33.28 0.86 -9.71
CA VAL A 1159 -33.35 1.18 -11.14
C VAL A 1159 -33.85 -0.01 -11.96
N GLY A 1160 -34.78 0.24 -12.88
CA GLY A 1160 -35.31 -0.79 -13.77
C GLY A 1160 -35.93 -1.96 -12.99
N ASP A 1161 -35.35 -3.16 -13.16
CA ASP A 1161 -35.76 -4.40 -12.50
C ASP A 1161 -35.07 -4.64 -11.14
N LEU A 1162 -34.17 -3.74 -10.70
CA LEU A 1162 -33.60 -3.71 -9.36
C LEU A 1162 -34.44 -2.77 -8.47
N PRO A 1163 -35.22 -3.29 -7.51
CA PRO A 1163 -36.01 -2.45 -6.60
C PRO A 1163 -35.14 -1.53 -5.75
N ALA A 1164 -35.76 -0.54 -5.11
CA ALA A 1164 -35.09 0.20 -4.04
C ALA A 1164 -35.06 -0.68 -2.78
N GLY A 1165 -33.92 -0.75 -2.10
CA GLY A 1165 -33.78 -1.61 -0.92
C GLY A 1165 -32.35 -1.77 -0.46
N GLU A 1166 -32.19 -2.55 0.61
CA GLU A 1166 -30.89 -2.96 1.13
C GLU A 1166 -30.51 -4.32 0.55
N TYR A 1167 -29.26 -4.44 0.12
CA TYR A 1167 -28.72 -5.64 -0.50
C TYR A 1167 -27.43 -6.03 0.19
N THR A 1168 -27.28 -7.31 0.50
CA THR A 1168 -26.02 -7.89 0.97
C THR A 1168 -24.95 -7.75 -0.10
N ILE A 1169 -23.74 -7.38 0.31
CA ILE A 1169 -22.58 -7.25 -0.57
C ILE A 1169 -21.91 -8.61 -0.70
N LEU A 1170 -21.72 -9.08 -1.94
CA LEU A 1170 -21.12 -10.39 -2.26
C LEU A 1170 -19.90 -10.21 -3.18
N PRO A 1171 -18.98 -11.20 -3.23
CA PRO A 1171 -17.92 -11.22 -4.24
C PRO A 1171 -18.45 -11.05 -5.66
N ALA A 1172 -17.68 -10.36 -6.52
CA ALA A 1172 -18.15 -9.87 -7.82
C ALA A 1172 -18.66 -10.96 -8.77
N HIS A 1173 -18.06 -12.16 -8.77
CA HIS A 1173 -18.51 -13.27 -9.63
C HIS A 1173 -19.91 -13.80 -9.32
N TYR A 1174 -20.48 -13.53 -8.13
CA TYR A 1174 -21.90 -13.81 -7.87
C TYR A 1174 -22.83 -13.00 -8.79
N ALA A 1175 -22.35 -11.93 -9.43
CA ALA A 1175 -23.09 -11.17 -10.44
C ALA A 1175 -23.35 -11.96 -11.74
N LEU A 1176 -22.69 -13.11 -11.93
CA LEU A 1176 -22.99 -14.01 -13.03
C LEU A 1176 -24.29 -14.81 -12.83
N LEU A 1177 -24.78 -14.91 -11.59
CA LEU A 1177 -26.01 -15.63 -11.26
C LEU A 1177 -27.25 -14.97 -11.90
N PRO A 1178 -28.30 -15.76 -12.23
CA PRO A 1178 -29.54 -15.22 -12.79
C PRO A 1178 -30.19 -14.18 -11.86
N GLY A 1179 -30.45 -12.98 -12.40
CA GLY A 1179 -31.09 -11.89 -11.65
C GLY A 1179 -30.16 -11.11 -10.72
N ALA A 1180 -28.86 -11.43 -10.71
CA ALA A 1180 -27.85 -10.68 -9.98
C ALA A 1180 -27.39 -9.44 -10.78
N TYR A 1181 -26.79 -8.49 -10.05
CA TYR A 1181 -26.23 -7.26 -10.59
C TYR A 1181 -24.82 -7.05 -10.06
N LEU A 1182 -23.97 -6.42 -10.86
CA LEU A 1182 -22.72 -5.83 -10.41
C LEU A 1182 -22.99 -4.37 -10.05
N VAL A 1183 -22.49 -3.95 -8.89
CA VAL A 1183 -22.67 -2.60 -8.35
C VAL A 1183 -21.28 -2.03 -8.08
N THR A 1184 -20.97 -0.89 -8.71
CA THR A 1184 -19.65 -0.27 -8.65
C THR A 1184 -19.76 1.15 -8.07
N PRO A 1185 -19.17 1.45 -6.91
CA PRO A 1185 -19.14 2.81 -6.36
C PRO A 1185 -18.54 3.80 -7.37
N GLN A 1186 -19.04 5.04 -7.40
CA GLN A 1186 -18.55 6.08 -8.32
C GLN A 1186 -17.86 7.21 -7.56
N SER A 1187 -16.67 7.62 -8.00
CA SER A 1187 -15.97 8.77 -7.44
C SER A 1187 -16.74 10.08 -7.71
N ASN A 1188 -16.51 11.10 -6.88
CA ASN A 1188 -17.09 12.45 -7.03
C ASN A 1188 -18.64 12.51 -7.07
N SER A 1189 -19.29 11.56 -6.38
CA SER A 1189 -20.75 11.40 -6.37
C SER A 1189 -21.41 11.57 -4.99
N VAL A 1190 -20.67 12.13 -4.03
CA VAL A 1190 -21.17 12.41 -2.67
C VAL A 1190 -22.36 13.36 -2.72
N ASP A 1191 -23.35 13.10 -1.89
CA ASP A 1191 -24.66 13.76 -1.85
C ASP A 1191 -25.46 13.68 -3.17
N GLN A 1192 -25.20 12.65 -3.99
CA GLN A 1192 -25.99 12.43 -5.20
C GLN A 1192 -27.47 12.17 -4.84
N ALA A 1193 -28.35 13.08 -5.24
CA ALA A 1193 -29.78 13.02 -4.91
C ALA A 1193 -30.67 12.35 -5.98
N ARG A 1194 -30.15 12.06 -7.18
CA ARG A 1194 -30.92 11.47 -8.30
C ARG A 1194 -30.06 10.51 -9.11
N THR A 1195 -30.71 9.57 -9.81
CA THR A 1195 -30.05 8.71 -10.79
C THR A 1195 -29.49 9.53 -11.95
N THR A 1196 -28.22 9.31 -12.27
CA THR A 1196 -27.53 9.81 -13.47
C THR A 1196 -27.22 8.63 -14.39
N TYR A 1197 -26.66 8.89 -15.58
CA TYR A 1197 -26.32 7.85 -16.54
C TYR A 1197 -24.89 8.06 -17.06
N SER A 1198 -24.15 6.97 -17.22
CA SER A 1198 -22.83 6.99 -17.87
C SER A 1198 -22.94 7.31 -19.36
N THR A 1199 -21.79 7.53 -20.01
CA THR A 1199 -21.70 7.70 -21.48
C THR A 1199 -22.25 6.50 -22.25
N ALA A 1200 -22.19 5.31 -21.65
CA ALA A 1200 -22.75 4.06 -22.17
C ALA A 1200 -24.28 3.93 -21.95
N GLY A 1201 -24.91 4.88 -21.24
CA GLY A 1201 -26.32 4.83 -20.86
C GLY A 1201 -26.60 3.90 -19.66
N LEU A 1202 -25.58 3.52 -18.89
CA LEU A 1202 -25.74 2.70 -17.68
C LEU A 1202 -26.16 3.59 -16.50
N PRO A 1203 -27.09 3.14 -15.64
CA PRO A 1203 -27.56 3.95 -14.53
C PRO A 1203 -26.56 4.03 -13.39
N VAL A 1204 -26.37 5.23 -12.85
CA VAL A 1204 -25.67 5.49 -11.58
C VAL A 1204 -26.72 5.95 -10.57
N VAL A 1205 -27.04 5.12 -9.59
CA VAL A 1205 -28.10 5.36 -8.60
C VAL A 1205 -27.54 5.91 -7.29
N SER A 1206 -28.36 6.64 -6.53
CA SER A 1206 -27.99 7.07 -5.17
C SER A 1206 -28.10 5.90 -4.19
N GLY A 1207 -27.17 5.80 -3.24
CA GLY A 1207 -27.13 4.77 -2.21
C GLY A 1207 -26.21 5.12 -1.03
N TYR A 1208 -26.05 4.20 -0.08
CA TYR A 1208 -25.10 4.30 1.03
C TYR A 1208 -24.75 2.91 1.58
N PHE A 1209 -23.57 2.75 2.18
CA PHE A 1209 -23.21 1.51 2.87
C PHE A 1209 -23.82 1.45 4.28
N LEU A 1210 -24.06 0.22 4.75
CA LEU A 1210 -24.57 -0.06 6.08
C LEU A 1210 -24.16 -1.46 6.55
N ASN A 1211 -24.25 -1.73 7.86
CA ASN A 1211 -23.97 -3.03 8.43
C ASN A 1211 -25.21 -3.62 9.15
N ALA A 1212 -25.57 -4.85 8.80
CA ALA A 1212 -26.77 -5.53 9.32
C ALA A 1212 -26.73 -5.83 10.83
N GLY A 1213 -25.54 -5.96 11.41
CA GLY A 1213 -25.35 -6.35 12.80
C GLY A 1213 -25.37 -5.17 13.78
N SER A 1214 -24.60 -4.12 13.47
CA SER A 1214 -24.54 -2.90 14.29
C SER A 1214 -25.69 -1.93 14.00
N GLY A 1215 -26.29 -1.99 12.80
CA GLY A 1215 -27.22 -0.98 12.31
C GLY A 1215 -26.55 0.34 11.92
N SER A 1216 -25.21 0.36 11.82
CA SER A 1216 -24.43 1.50 11.33
C SER A 1216 -24.68 1.73 9.84
N LYS A 1217 -24.52 2.97 9.39
CA LYS A 1217 -24.61 3.38 7.98
C LYS A 1217 -23.84 4.67 7.72
N ASP A 1218 -23.49 4.89 6.46
CA ASP A 1218 -22.91 6.16 6.04
C ASP A 1218 -23.89 7.32 6.30
N SER A 1219 -23.36 8.44 6.79
CA SER A 1219 -24.14 9.66 7.03
C SER A 1219 -24.55 10.38 5.74
N ARG A 1220 -23.93 10.05 4.60
CA ARG A 1220 -24.13 10.71 3.30
C ARG A 1220 -24.35 9.66 2.21
N THR A 1221 -25.03 10.07 1.15
CA THR A 1221 -25.26 9.20 -0.01
C THR A 1221 -24.13 9.34 -1.03
N SER A 1222 -23.86 8.27 -1.77
CA SER A 1222 -22.94 8.23 -2.91
C SER A 1222 -23.64 7.64 -4.15
N GLY A 1223 -23.02 7.79 -5.32
CA GLY A 1223 -23.43 7.20 -6.58
C GLY A 1223 -22.88 5.79 -6.79
N PHE A 1224 -23.71 4.89 -7.31
CA PHE A 1224 -23.37 3.50 -7.59
C PHE A 1224 -23.80 3.13 -9.02
N LEU A 1225 -22.84 2.77 -9.87
CA LEU A 1225 -23.10 2.24 -11.21
C LEU A 1225 -23.70 0.83 -11.09
N VAL A 1226 -24.80 0.57 -11.78
CA VAL A 1226 -25.48 -0.73 -11.75
C VAL A 1226 -25.44 -1.40 -13.12
N GLU A 1227 -24.85 -2.59 -13.18
CA GLU A 1227 -24.72 -3.42 -14.38
C GLU A 1227 -25.44 -4.78 -14.22
N THR A 1228 -26.18 -5.17 -15.25
CA THR A 1228 -26.83 -6.48 -15.39
C THR A 1228 -25.83 -7.55 -15.84
N GLY A 1229 -26.14 -8.83 -15.60
CA GLY A 1229 -25.34 -9.95 -16.12
C GLY A 1229 -25.07 -9.90 -17.64
N ASN A 1230 -25.96 -9.32 -18.44
CA ASN A 1230 -25.75 -9.15 -19.88
C ASN A 1230 -24.72 -8.05 -20.22
N GLN A 1231 -24.60 -7.02 -19.39
CA GLN A 1231 -23.61 -5.96 -19.56
C GLN A 1231 -22.22 -6.45 -19.16
N ILE A 1232 -22.14 -7.24 -18.08
CA ILE A 1232 -20.91 -7.92 -17.64
C ILE A 1232 -20.34 -8.80 -18.77
N ARG A 1233 -21.19 -9.65 -19.37
CA ARG A 1233 -20.81 -10.54 -20.50
C ARG A 1233 -20.42 -9.82 -21.80
N ARG A 1234 -20.57 -8.50 -21.89
CA ARG A 1234 -20.03 -7.71 -23.00
C ARG A 1234 -18.57 -7.33 -22.78
N ARG A 1235 -18.14 -7.25 -21.51
CA ARG A 1235 -16.79 -6.85 -21.10
C ARG A 1235 -15.83 -8.04 -21.08
N SER A 1236 -16.31 -9.20 -20.65
CA SER A 1236 -15.55 -10.46 -20.62
C SER A 1236 -16.42 -11.61 -21.12
N GLU A 1237 -15.78 -12.59 -21.76
CA GLU A 1237 -16.43 -13.83 -22.20
C GLU A 1237 -16.22 -14.93 -21.17
N TYR A 1238 -17.32 -15.58 -20.79
CA TYR A 1238 -17.34 -16.67 -19.82
C TYR A 1238 -17.99 -17.90 -20.45
N ASP A 1239 -17.33 -19.05 -20.39
CA ASP A 1239 -17.98 -20.35 -20.61
C ASP A 1239 -18.61 -20.80 -19.29
N GLU A 1240 -19.94 -20.79 -19.24
CA GLU A 1240 -20.70 -21.03 -18.02
C GLU A 1240 -21.37 -22.40 -18.08
N GLN A 1241 -21.08 -23.24 -17.09
CA GLN A 1241 -21.55 -24.61 -17.05
C GLN A 1241 -22.33 -24.90 -15.78
N LYS A 1242 -23.31 -25.77 -15.94
CA LYS A 1242 -24.12 -26.34 -14.86
C LYS A 1242 -23.72 -27.78 -14.63
N ALA A 1243 -23.54 -28.19 -13.38
CA ALA A 1243 -23.13 -29.55 -13.05
C ALA A 1243 -24.11 -30.59 -13.59
N ASP A 1244 -25.41 -30.31 -13.57
CA ASP A 1244 -26.46 -31.17 -14.12
C ASP A 1244 -26.29 -31.49 -15.61
N THR A 1245 -25.56 -30.65 -16.36
CA THR A 1245 -25.29 -30.85 -17.79
C THR A 1245 -23.86 -31.35 -18.02
N PHE A 1246 -22.90 -30.85 -17.24
CA PHE A 1246 -21.48 -31.12 -17.43
C PHE A 1246 -21.05 -32.50 -16.88
N LEU A 1247 -21.48 -32.88 -15.67
CA LEU A 1247 -21.02 -34.08 -14.95
C LEU A 1247 -21.88 -35.33 -15.21
N ARG A 1248 -22.50 -35.42 -16.41
CA ARG A 1248 -23.45 -36.50 -16.77
C ARG A 1248 -22.81 -37.82 -17.19
#